data_AF-A0ABC8UHA6-F1
#
_entry.id   AF-A0ABC8UHA6-F1
#
_cell.length_a   1.000
_cell.length_b   1.000
_cell.length_c   1.000
_cell.angle_alpha   90.00
_cell.angle_beta   90.00
_cell.angle_gamma   90.00
#
_symmetry.space_group_name_H-M   'P 1'
#
loop_
_entity.id
_entity.type
_entity.pdbx_description
1 polymer ?
#
loop_
_entity_poly.entity_id
_entity_poly.type
_entity_poly.pdbx_seq_one_letter_code
_entity_poly.pdbx_strand_id
1 'polypeptide(L)'
;MGELIIGRPEAVYFYEVDGRGPCWAFEGEKKFLGWFHGYLLCVIADQRNSMNTFNIYDLKNRLIAHSIVIEEVSQMLSEWGNIILIMTDKSALCTWEKDMESKLDMLFKKNLYSVAINLVQSQQADAAATAEVLRKYGDHLYSKQDYDEAMAQYIHTIGHLEPSYVIQKFLDAQRIYNLTNYLEKLHEKGLASKDHTTLLLKCYTKLKDVDKLNVFIKGEDSVGEHRFDVETAIRVCRAANYHEHAMYVAKKAGRHECHAGVTVKKYGKIIVEHKPLETIEILMRLCTEDGEPAKRGTSNGTYVSMLPSPVDFLNVFIHHPQSLMEFLEKYSNKVKDSPAQLEIHNTLLELYLSHYLNFPSISVANIGENGIVAAELSRAESNGKLHVNSKKMNKEKDHQERLQKGLLLLKSAWPSDQEHPVYDVNLAIILCEMNAFKEGLLYLYEKMKLYKERLGDSGKGGDPSLWADLLKYFGELGEDCSKEVKEVLTYIERDDILPPIIVLQTLSRNPCLTLSVIKDYIARKLEQESKLIEEDRLAIEKYQVGSKWFNNHDGMTSNHLAPSIQEETLAMREEIQDLRINARIFQLSKCTACTFTLDLPAVHFMCMHSFHQRCLGDNEKECPECAPEYRSVFPAS
;
A
#
# COMPACT_ATOMS: atom_id res chain seq x y z
N MET A 1 -59.98 -13.04 -24.61
CA MET A 1 -61.14 -13.96 -24.73
C MET A 1 -61.74 -14.08 -23.34
N GLY A 2 -63.02 -13.80 -23.17
CA GLY A 2 -63.67 -13.93 -21.86
C GLY A 2 -64.02 -15.39 -21.61
N GLU A 3 -63.47 -15.97 -20.55
CA GLU A 3 -63.89 -17.27 -20.04
C GLU A 3 -65.29 -17.13 -19.42
N LEU A 4 -66.19 -18.08 -19.66
CA LEU A 4 -67.50 -18.09 -19.02
C LEU A 4 -67.35 -18.60 -17.58
N ILE A 5 -67.72 -17.79 -16.60
CA ILE A 5 -67.58 -18.12 -15.19
C ILE A 5 -68.95 -18.37 -14.58
N ILE A 6 -69.12 -19.50 -13.89
CA ILE A 6 -70.36 -19.87 -13.19
C ILE A 6 -70.06 -20.10 -11.71
N GLY A 7 -70.71 -19.32 -10.84
CA GLY A 7 -70.66 -19.50 -9.39
C GLY A 7 -71.75 -20.45 -8.92
N ARG A 8 -71.35 -21.45 -8.14
CA ARG A 8 -72.26 -22.27 -7.34
C ARG A 8 -71.89 -22.16 -5.85
N PRO A 9 -72.76 -22.60 -4.93
CA PRO A 9 -72.48 -22.52 -3.50
C PRO A 9 -71.17 -23.22 -3.08
N GLU A 10 -70.77 -24.27 -3.80
CA GLU A 10 -69.57 -25.05 -3.51
C GLU A 10 -68.30 -24.55 -4.21
N ALA A 11 -68.42 -23.93 -5.39
CA ALA A 11 -67.26 -23.60 -6.22
C ALA A 11 -67.59 -22.60 -7.33
N VAL A 12 -66.54 -21.98 -7.87
CA VAL A 12 -66.57 -21.21 -9.11
C VAL A 12 -65.97 -22.05 -10.24
N TYR A 13 -66.73 -22.22 -11.31
CA TYR A 13 -66.38 -23.03 -12.48
C TYR A 13 -66.04 -22.16 -13.67
N PHE A 14 -64.94 -22.47 -14.34
CA PHE A 14 -64.50 -21.81 -15.55
C PHE A 14 -64.84 -22.69 -16.75
N TYR A 15 -65.36 -22.09 -17.82
CA TYR A 15 -65.70 -22.77 -19.05
C TYR A 15 -64.96 -22.13 -20.22
N GLU A 16 -64.28 -22.99 -20.97
CA GLU A 16 -63.61 -22.67 -22.22
C GLU A 16 -64.48 -23.16 -23.40
N VAL A 17 -64.10 -22.80 -24.62
CA VAL A 17 -64.83 -23.21 -25.83
C VAL A 17 -64.85 -24.74 -25.97
N ASP A 18 -63.80 -25.41 -25.49
CA ASP A 18 -63.63 -26.86 -25.59
C ASP A 18 -64.25 -27.64 -24.41
N GLY A 19 -64.82 -26.95 -23.42
CA GLY A 19 -65.54 -27.58 -22.31
C GLY A 19 -65.27 -26.97 -20.94
N ARG A 20 -65.44 -27.78 -19.89
CA ARG A 20 -65.24 -27.36 -18.51
C ARG A 20 -63.75 -27.25 -18.18
N GLY A 21 -63.31 -26.04 -17.88
CA GLY A 21 -61.97 -25.72 -17.43
C GLY A 21 -61.79 -25.93 -15.92
N PRO A 22 -60.76 -25.31 -15.31
CA PRO A 22 -60.46 -25.46 -13.89
C PRO A 22 -61.61 -24.95 -13.00
N CYS A 23 -61.67 -25.44 -11.76
CA CYS A 23 -62.64 -24.96 -10.77
C CYS A 23 -62.00 -24.67 -9.42
N TRP A 24 -62.53 -23.67 -8.73
CA TRP A 24 -62.01 -23.22 -7.45
C TRP A 24 -63.10 -23.35 -6.38
N ALA A 25 -62.81 -24.16 -5.36
CA ALA A 25 -63.74 -24.38 -4.26
C ALA A 25 -63.81 -23.14 -3.37
N PHE A 26 -64.98 -22.52 -3.32
CA PHE A 26 -65.28 -21.40 -2.46
C PHE A 26 -66.65 -21.69 -1.85
N GLU A 27 -66.74 -21.78 -0.54
CA GLU A 27 -68.02 -22.04 0.12
C GLU A 27 -68.89 -20.77 0.20
N GLY A 28 -70.20 -20.95 0.30
CA GLY A 28 -71.19 -19.87 0.46
C GLY A 28 -71.90 -19.45 -0.82
N GLU A 29 -73.04 -18.78 -0.69
CA GLU A 29 -73.86 -18.37 -1.83
C GLU A 29 -73.22 -17.21 -2.59
N LYS A 30 -72.94 -17.39 -3.88
CA LYS A 30 -72.28 -16.39 -4.73
C LYS A 30 -73.34 -15.45 -5.32
N LYS A 31 -73.42 -14.22 -4.81
CA LYS A 31 -74.36 -13.20 -5.28
C LYS A 31 -73.87 -12.50 -6.53
N PHE A 32 -72.60 -12.12 -6.54
CA PHE A 32 -71.95 -11.47 -7.69
C PHE A 32 -70.60 -12.10 -7.97
N LEU A 33 -70.29 -12.21 -9.26
CA LEU A 33 -68.99 -12.61 -9.78
C LEU A 33 -68.55 -11.63 -10.85
N GLY A 34 -67.26 -11.35 -10.91
CA GLY A 34 -66.68 -10.48 -11.91
C GLY A 34 -65.20 -10.75 -12.09
N TRP A 35 -64.64 -10.13 -13.12
CA TRP A 35 -63.21 -10.22 -13.41
C TRP A 35 -62.65 -8.82 -13.57
N PHE A 36 -61.53 -8.55 -12.91
CA PHE A 36 -60.87 -7.25 -12.98
C PHE A 36 -59.36 -7.44 -12.99
N HIS A 37 -58.69 -7.02 -14.07
CA HIS A 37 -57.22 -7.05 -14.21
C HIS A 37 -56.55 -8.39 -13.84
N GLY A 38 -57.22 -9.54 -14.04
CA GLY A 38 -56.68 -10.86 -13.68
C GLY A 38 -57.06 -11.35 -12.28
N TYR A 39 -57.85 -10.58 -11.54
CA TYR A 39 -58.44 -10.95 -10.26
C TYR A 39 -59.88 -11.42 -10.42
N LEU A 40 -60.24 -12.47 -9.68
CA LEU A 40 -61.64 -12.90 -9.52
C LEU A 40 -62.29 -12.08 -8.42
N LEU A 41 -63.37 -11.39 -8.76
CA LEU A 41 -64.21 -10.66 -7.83
C LEU A 41 -65.37 -11.53 -7.40
N CYS A 42 -65.62 -11.59 -6.10
CA CYS A 42 -66.64 -12.47 -5.55
C CYS A 42 -67.34 -11.84 -4.36
N VAL A 43 -68.66 -11.70 -4.44
CA VAL A 43 -69.52 -11.34 -3.31
C VAL A 43 -70.20 -12.59 -2.80
N ILE A 44 -69.85 -13.01 -1.59
CA ILE A 44 -70.38 -14.19 -0.93
C ILE A 44 -71.32 -13.76 0.19
N ALA A 45 -72.56 -14.22 0.16
CA ALA A 45 -73.49 -13.98 1.24
C ALA A 45 -73.16 -14.86 2.45
N ASP A 46 -73.06 -14.26 3.64
CA ASP A 46 -73.02 -15.02 4.89
C ASP A 46 -74.45 -15.49 5.20
N GLN A 47 -74.63 -16.80 5.43
CA GLN A 47 -75.95 -17.36 5.75
C GLN A 47 -76.36 -17.10 7.20
N ARG A 48 -75.43 -16.63 8.05
CA ARG A 48 -75.67 -16.39 9.49
C ARG A 48 -76.01 -14.95 9.83
N ASN A 49 -75.55 -13.99 9.02
CA ASN A 49 -75.78 -12.56 9.18
C ASN A 49 -76.19 -11.97 7.84
N SER A 50 -77.02 -10.92 7.81
CA SER A 50 -77.41 -10.19 6.58
C SER A 50 -76.27 -9.38 5.95
N MET A 51 -75.02 -9.78 6.18
CA MET A 51 -73.81 -9.14 5.68
C MET A 51 -73.19 -10.02 4.61
N ASN A 52 -72.65 -9.38 3.58
CA ASN A 52 -71.90 -10.05 2.53
C ASN A 52 -70.41 -9.87 2.78
N THR A 53 -69.60 -10.76 2.21
CA THR A 53 -68.16 -10.60 2.13
C THR A 53 -67.76 -10.40 0.69
N PHE A 54 -67.06 -9.29 0.42
CA PHE A 54 -66.45 -9.05 -0.86
C PHE A 54 -64.99 -9.48 -0.83
N ASN A 55 -64.67 -10.45 -1.68
CA ASN A 55 -63.35 -11.03 -1.80
C ASN A 55 -62.79 -10.80 -3.20
N ILE A 56 -61.54 -10.37 -3.26
CA ILE A 56 -60.74 -10.26 -4.47
C ILE A 56 -59.69 -11.36 -4.43
N TYR A 57 -59.77 -12.32 -5.36
CA TYR A 57 -58.86 -13.46 -5.41
C TYR A 57 -57.85 -13.32 -6.56
N ASP A 58 -56.58 -13.55 -6.23
CA ASP A 58 -55.52 -13.81 -7.20
C ASP A 58 -55.39 -15.33 -7.36
N LEU A 59 -56.00 -15.87 -8.41
CA LEU A 59 -56.00 -17.32 -8.65
C LEU A 59 -54.62 -17.84 -9.08
N LYS A 60 -53.81 -17.00 -9.75
CA LYS A 60 -52.46 -17.38 -10.20
C LYS A 60 -51.53 -17.57 -9.01
N ASN A 61 -51.56 -16.64 -8.06
CA ASN A 61 -50.75 -16.70 -6.85
C ASN A 61 -51.45 -17.40 -5.67
N ARG A 62 -52.69 -17.85 -5.85
CA ARG A 62 -53.53 -18.54 -4.84
C ARG A 62 -53.72 -17.72 -3.56
N LEU A 63 -54.00 -16.43 -3.70
CA LEU A 63 -54.12 -15.49 -2.59
C LEU A 63 -55.47 -14.76 -2.58
N ILE A 64 -55.89 -14.37 -1.39
CA ILE A 64 -56.95 -13.38 -1.20
C ILE A 64 -56.27 -12.01 -1.15
N ALA A 65 -56.38 -11.24 -2.23
CA ALA A 65 -55.76 -9.92 -2.34
C ALA A 65 -56.46 -8.90 -1.44
N HIS A 66 -57.79 -9.00 -1.32
CA HIS A 66 -58.59 -8.13 -0.46
C HIS A 66 -59.83 -8.88 0.03
N SER A 67 -60.22 -8.63 1.28
CA SER A 67 -61.44 -9.17 1.89
C SER A 67 -62.03 -8.13 2.82
N ILE A 68 -63.31 -7.79 2.61
CA ILE A 68 -64.03 -6.81 3.41
C ILE A 68 -65.48 -7.26 3.60
N VAL A 69 -66.00 -7.02 4.81
CA VAL A 69 -67.42 -7.23 5.12
C VAL A 69 -68.20 -6.00 4.68
N ILE A 70 -69.27 -6.23 3.94
CA ILE A 70 -70.12 -5.20 3.33
C ILE A 70 -71.59 -5.54 3.50
N GLU A 71 -72.45 -4.56 3.30
CA GLU A 71 -73.90 -4.76 3.32
C GLU A 71 -74.42 -5.41 2.03
N GLU A 72 -75.73 -5.37 1.81
CA GLU A 72 -76.35 -5.94 0.62
C GLU A 72 -75.95 -5.16 -0.64
N VAL A 73 -75.30 -5.87 -1.58
CA VAL A 73 -74.84 -5.28 -2.85
C VAL A 73 -75.98 -5.34 -3.86
N SER A 74 -76.31 -4.18 -4.45
CA SER A 74 -77.26 -4.08 -5.56
C SER A 74 -76.56 -4.31 -6.90
N GLN A 75 -75.38 -3.69 -7.10
CA GLN A 75 -74.61 -3.79 -8.34
C GLN A 75 -73.10 -3.78 -8.08
N MET A 76 -72.35 -4.53 -8.91
CA MET A 76 -70.90 -4.53 -8.96
C MET A 76 -70.45 -4.09 -10.36
N LEU A 77 -69.66 -3.01 -10.40
CA LEU A 77 -69.19 -2.37 -11.62
C LEU A 77 -67.66 -2.33 -11.64
N SER A 78 -67.08 -2.32 -12.84
CA SER A 78 -65.64 -2.21 -13.06
C SER A 78 -65.39 -1.14 -14.11
N GLU A 79 -65.36 0.11 -13.66
CA GLU A 79 -65.29 1.30 -14.53
C GLU A 79 -64.16 2.22 -14.09
N TRP A 80 -63.55 2.91 -15.06
CA TRP A 80 -62.46 3.87 -14.84
C TRP A 80 -61.25 3.29 -14.10
N GLY A 81 -60.99 1.99 -14.25
CA GLY A 81 -59.90 1.29 -13.55
C GLY A 81 -60.16 1.06 -12.07
N ASN A 82 -61.41 1.17 -11.62
CA ASN A 82 -61.82 0.93 -10.23
C ASN A 82 -62.93 -0.11 -10.16
N ILE A 83 -63.01 -0.81 -9.03
CA ILE A 83 -64.12 -1.69 -8.71
C ILE A 83 -65.08 -0.92 -7.81
N ILE A 84 -66.31 -0.77 -8.25
CA ILE A 84 -67.35 0.02 -7.58
C ILE A 84 -68.49 -0.93 -7.17
N LEU A 85 -68.78 -0.99 -5.88
CA LEU A 85 -69.91 -1.73 -5.33
C LEU A 85 -70.98 -0.72 -4.89
N ILE A 86 -72.18 -0.84 -5.46
CA ILE A 86 -73.34 -0.03 -5.07
C ILE A 86 -74.20 -0.88 -4.14
N MET A 87 -74.40 -0.39 -2.92
CA MET A 87 -75.18 -1.06 -1.88
C MET A 87 -76.68 -0.72 -2.00
N THR A 88 -77.54 -1.49 -1.35
CA THR A 88 -79.00 -1.26 -1.35
C THR A 88 -79.40 0.02 -0.59
N ASP A 89 -78.60 0.46 0.37
CA ASP A 89 -78.76 1.73 1.10
C ASP A 89 -78.36 2.97 0.27
N LYS A 90 -77.95 2.78 -0.99
CA LYS A 90 -77.43 3.79 -1.93
C LYS A 90 -76.04 4.31 -1.60
N SER A 91 -75.34 3.72 -0.64
CA SER A 91 -73.90 3.95 -0.47
C SER A 91 -73.09 3.22 -1.56
N ALA A 92 -71.87 3.68 -1.80
CA ALA A 92 -70.96 3.06 -2.75
C ALA A 92 -69.57 2.84 -2.14
N LEU A 93 -69.01 1.66 -2.35
CA LEU A 93 -67.63 1.33 -1.98
C LEU A 93 -66.79 1.30 -3.25
N CYS A 94 -65.81 2.20 -3.34
CA CYS A 94 -64.85 2.24 -4.43
C CYS A 94 -63.52 1.63 -3.97
N THR A 95 -63.06 0.60 -4.67
CA THR A 95 -61.74 -0.01 -4.44
C THR A 95 -60.89 0.14 -5.69
N TRP A 96 -59.61 0.46 -5.48
CA TRP A 96 -58.64 0.68 -6.54
C TRP A 96 -57.40 -0.15 -6.30
N GLU A 97 -56.68 -0.41 -7.38
CA GLU A 97 -55.45 -1.18 -7.35
C GLU A 97 -54.29 -0.33 -6.80
N LYS A 98 -53.54 -0.87 -5.84
CA LYS A 98 -52.33 -0.21 -5.32
C LYS A 98 -51.19 -0.26 -6.35
N ASP A 99 -50.29 0.70 -6.26
CA ASP A 99 -49.05 0.72 -7.02
C ASP A 99 -48.12 -0.46 -6.66
N MET A 100 -47.14 -0.72 -7.53
CA MET A 100 -46.25 -1.88 -7.41
C MET A 100 -45.34 -1.83 -6.18
N GLU A 101 -44.85 -0.66 -5.81
CA GLU A 101 -43.98 -0.48 -4.65
C GLU A 101 -44.75 -0.80 -3.36
N SER A 102 -45.96 -0.25 -3.21
CA SER A 102 -46.86 -0.54 -2.10
C SER A 102 -47.22 -2.04 -2.01
N LYS A 103 -47.47 -2.69 -3.14
CA LYS A 103 -47.76 -4.14 -3.19
C LYS A 103 -46.55 -4.96 -2.72
N LEU A 104 -45.36 -4.66 -3.23
CA LEU A 104 -44.13 -5.34 -2.85
C LEU A 104 -43.83 -5.16 -1.37
N ASP A 105 -43.96 -3.95 -0.83
CA ASP A 105 -43.77 -3.68 0.60
C ASP A 105 -44.74 -4.46 1.48
N MET A 106 -45.99 -4.59 1.07
CA MET A 106 -46.97 -5.42 1.78
C MET A 106 -46.59 -6.90 1.76
N LEU A 107 -46.08 -7.41 0.64
CA LEU A 107 -45.64 -8.79 0.51
C LEU A 107 -44.37 -9.06 1.33
N PHE A 108 -43.41 -8.14 1.34
CA PHE A 108 -42.18 -8.24 2.14
C PHE A 108 -42.48 -8.24 3.64
N LYS A 109 -43.37 -7.36 4.11
CA LYS A 109 -43.81 -7.35 5.53
C LYS A 109 -44.46 -8.67 5.96
N LYS A 110 -45.09 -9.40 5.02
CA LYS A 110 -45.71 -10.71 5.27
C LYS A 110 -44.79 -11.90 4.93
N ASN A 111 -43.54 -11.65 4.54
CA ASN A 111 -42.58 -12.65 4.09
C ASN A 111 -43.03 -13.49 2.88
N LEU A 112 -43.91 -12.96 2.02
CA LEU A 112 -44.45 -13.64 0.83
C LEU A 112 -43.59 -13.35 -0.43
N TYR A 113 -42.33 -13.76 -0.39
CA TYR A 113 -41.35 -13.43 -1.43
C TYR A 113 -41.56 -14.16 -2.76
N SER A 114 -42.01 -15.42 -2.74
CA SER A 114 -42.31 -16.19 -3.96
C SER A 114 -43.41 -15.51 -4.79
N VAL A 115 -44.42 -14.97 -4.11
CA VAL A 115 -45.50 -14.18 -4.70
C VAL A 115 -44.96 -12.87 -5.26
N ALA A 116 -44.06 -12.19 -4.54
CA ALA A 116 -43.44 -10.95 -4.99
C ALA A 116 -42.65 -11.15 -6.29
N ILE A 117 -41.94 -12.28 -6.43
CA ILE A 117 -41.21 -12.64 -7.66
C ILE A 117 -42.20 -12.88 -8.81
N ASN A 118 -43.25 -13.67 -8.58
CA ASN A 118 -44.28 -13.92 -9.60
C ASN A 118 -44.96 -12.61 -10.04
N LEU A 119 -45.25 -11.71 -9.10
CA LEU A 119 -45.85 -10.42 -9.38
C LEU A 119 -44.97 -9.60 -10.33
N VAL A 120 -43.68 -9.48 -10.01
CA VAL A 120 -42.69 -8.73 -10.80
C VAL A 120 -42.47 -9.34 -12.19
N GLN A 121 -42.40 -10.68 -12.27
CA GLN A 121 -42.28 -11.39 -13.55
C GLN A 121 -43.54 -11.23 -14.42
N SER A 122 -44.73 -11.31 -13.81
CA SER A 122 -46.00 -11.24 -14.53
C SER A 122 -46.30 -9.87 -15.13
N GLN A 123 -45.81 -8.80 -14.49
CA GLN A 123 -46.01 -7.42 -14.92
C GLN A 123 -44.86 -6.90 -15.79
N GLN A 124 -43.93 -7.75 -16.22
CA GLN A 124 -42.76 -7.39 -17.02
C GLN A 124 -41.98 -6.21 -16.43
N ALA A 125 -41.76 -6.20 -15.11
CA ALA A 125 -40.93 -5.17 -14.51
C ALA A 125 -39.49 -5.26 -15.03
N ASP A 126 -38.74 -4.18 -14.87
CA ASP A 126 -37.36 -4.13 -15.30
C ASP A 126 -36.49 -5.18 -14.57
N ALA A 127 -35.39 -5.55 -15.22
CA ALA A 127 -34.47 -6.54 -14.67
C ALA A 127 -33.83 -6.06 -13.35
N ALA A 128 -33.72 -4.74 -13.14
CA ALA A 128 -33.22 -4.15 -11.91
C ALA A 128 -34.20 -4.28 -10.73
N ALA A 129 -35.50 -3.99 -10.90
CA ALA A 129 -36.49 -4.23 -9.84
C ALA A 129 -36.62 -5.73 -9.53
N THR A 130 -36.53 -6.59 -10.56
CA THR A 130 -36.51 -8.04 -10.37
C THR A 130 -35.31 -8.47 -9.51
N ALA A 131 -34.12 -7.94 -9.80
CA ALA A 131 -32.92 -8.22 -9.01
C ALA A 131 -33.03 -7.72 -7.57
N GLU A 132 -33.69 -6.59 -7.33
CA GLU A 132 -33.91 -6.04 -5.98
C GLU A 132 -34.86 -6.92 -5.15
N VAL A 133 -35.93 -7.44 -5.76
CA VAL A 133 -36.82 -8.41 -5.09
C VAL A 133 -36.09 -9.70 -4.77
N LEU A 134 -35.30 -10.23 -5.70
CA LEU A 134 -34.47 -11.42 -5.50
C LEU A 134 -33.39 -11.21 -4.42
N ARG A 135 -32.79 -10.02 -4.35
CA ARG A 135 -31.84 -9.63 -3.29
C ARG A 135 -32.53 -9.67 -1.92
N LYS A 136 -33.69 -9.02 -1.77
CA LYS A 136 -34.47 -9.02 -0.52
C LYS A 136 -34.90 -10.45 -0.12
N TYR A 137 -35.25 -11.29 -1.10
CA TYR A 137 -35.58 -12.70 -0.83
C TYR A 137 -34.36 -13.51 -0.39
N GLY A 138 -33.22 -13.36 -1.08
CA GLY A 138 -31.95 -13.97 -0.70
C GLY A 138 -31.52 -13.56 0.71
N ASP A 139 -31.68 -12.29 1.09
CA ASP A 139 -31.35 -11.79 2.43
C ASP A 139 -32.22 -12.43 3.51
N HIS A 140 -33.52 -12.60 3.23
CA HIS A 140 -34.43 -13.29 4.14
C HIS A 140 -34.05 -14.76 4.33
N LEU A 141 -33.77 -15.48 3.23
CA LEU A 141 -33.33 -16.88 3.29
C LEU A 141 -31.98 -17.03 4.01
N TYR A 142 -31.07 -16.09 3.77
CA TYR A 142 -29.79 -16.02 4.48
C TYR A 142 -30.00 -15.86 5.99
N SER A 143 -30.93 -14.99 6.41
CA SER A 143 -31.27 -14.81 7.83
C SER A 143 -31.88 -16.07 8.48
N LYS A 144 -32.57 -16.88 7.67
CA LYS A 144 -33.10 -18.20 8.06
C LYS A 144 -32.07 -19.33 8.06
N GLN A 145 -30.81 -19.04 7.72
CA GLN A 145 -29.73 -20.02 7.56
C GLN A 145 -29.94 -21.01 6.39
N ASP A 146 -30.81 -20.68 5.45
CA ASP A 146 -31.01 -21.46 4.22
C ASP A 146 -30.09 -20.90 3.13
N TYR A 147 -28.81 -21.25 3.22
CA TYR A 147 -27.74 -20.63 2.45
C TYR A 147 -27.71 -21.07 0.98
N ASP A 148 -28.16 -22.28 0.68
CA ASP A 148 -28.12 -22.85 -0.66
C ASP A 148 -29.21 -22.23 -1.54
N GLU A 149 -30.44 -22.16 -1.00
CA GLU A 149 -31.54 -21.45 -1.65
C GLU A 149 -31.27 -19.95 -1.72
N ALA A 150 -30.71 -19.33 -0.67
CA ALA A 150 -30.29 -17.93 -0.73
C ALA A 150 -29.28 -17.69 -1.86
N MET A 151 -28.31 -18.58 -2.02
CA MET A 151 -27.31 -18.47 -3.09
C MET A 151 -27.93 -18.64 -4.47
N ALA A 152 -28.88 -19.56 -4.64
CA ALA A 152 -29.64 -19.71 -5.89
C ALA A 152 -30.31 -18.39 -6.30
N GLN A 153 -30.88 -17.65 -5.35
CA GLN A 153 -31.47 -16.33 -5.64
C GLN A 153 -30.41 -15.29 -6.02
N TYR A 154 -29.29 -15.22 -5.30
CA TYR A 154 -28.20 -14.28 -5.62
C TYR A 154 -27.55 -14.54 -6.98
N ILE A 155 -27.50 -15.78 -7.46
CA ILE A 155 -26.98 -16.10 -8.81
C ILE A 155 -27.85 -15.43 -9.90
N HIS A 156 -29.17 -15.35 -9.68
CA HIS A 156 -30.09 -14.70 -10.62
C HIS A 156 -29.93 -13.17 -10.65
N THR A 157 -29.31 -12.57 -9.62
CA THR A 157 -29.06 -11.11 -9.58
C THR A 157 -27.75 -10.69 -10.26
N ILE A 158 -26.92 -11.65 -10.71
CA ILE A 158 -25.65 -11.36 -11.39
C ILE A 158 -25.91 -10.54 -12.67
N GLY A 159 -25.28 -9.36 -12.74
CA GLY A 159 -25.41 -8.38 -13.81
C GLY A 159 -26.14 -7.10 -13.36
N HIS A 160 -26.90 -7.16 -12.28
CA HIS A 160 -27.63 -6.03 -11.72
C HIS A 160 -27.24 -5.72 -10.27
N LEU A 161 -26.83 -6.74 -9.51
CA LEU A 161 -26.30 -6.60 -8.16
C LEU A 161 -24.77 -6.64 -8.17
N GLU A 162 -24.14 -5.78 -7.36
CA GLU A 162 -22.70 -5.78 -7.18
C GLU A 162 -22.21 -7.10 -6.55
N PRO A 163 -21.24 -7.82 -7.16
CA PRO A 163 -20.72 -9.08 -6.62
C PRO A 163 -20.16 -8.98 -5.19
N SER A 164 -19.56 -7.84 -4.82
CA SER A 164 -18.99 -7.60 -3.49
C SER A 164 -20.01 -7.84 -2.37
N TYR A 165 -21.27 -7.47 -2.59
CA TYR A 165 -22.36 -7.64 -1.63
C TYR A 165 -22.59 -9.10 -1.26
N VAL A 166 -22.64 -9.97 -2.26
CA VAL A 166 -22.84 -11.41 -2.07
C VAL A 166 -21.56 -12.06 -1.53
N ILE A 167 -20.41 -11.70 -2.09
CA ILE A 167 -19.12 -12.24 -1.66
C ILE A 167 -18.89 -12.00 -0.18
N GLN A 168 -19.09 -10.77 0.32
CA GLN A 168 -18.89 -10.42 1.74
C GLN A 168 -19.76 -11.25 2.68
N LYS A 169 -21.00 -11.59 2.28
CA LYS A 169 -21.88 -12.45 3.08
C LYS A 169 -21.36 -13.89 3.17
N PHE A 170 -20.76 -14.41 2.11
CA PHE A 170 -20.36 -15.82 2.00
C PHE A 170 -18.86 -16.08 2.18
N LEU A 171 -18.09 -15.14 2.73
CA LEU A 171 -16.65 -15.29 3.00
C LEU A 171 -16.30 -16.33 4.09
N ASP A 172 -17.29 -16.79 4.86
CA ASP A 172 -17.09 -17.80 5.90
C ASP A 172 -16.55 -19.12 5.31
N ALA A 173 -15.56 -19.71 5.98
CA ALA A 173 -14.97 -20.99 5.62
C ALA A 173 -15.98 -22.14 5.52
N GLN A 174 -17.07 -22.11 6.29
CA GLN A 174 -18.13 -23.11 6.26
C GLN A 174 -19.01 -23.02 5.01
N ARG A 175 -18.97 -21.90 4.29
CA ARG A 175 -19.84 -21.60 3.12
C ARG A 175 -19.05 -21.45 1.82
N ILE A 176 -17.82 -21.92 1.82
CA ILE A 176 -16.91 -21.87 0.68
C ILE A 176 -17.50 -22.48 -0.59
N TYR A 177 -18.32 -23.54 -0.51
CA TYR A 177 -18.99 -24.13 -1.67
C TYR A 177 -19.97 -23.16 -2.34
N ASN A 178 -20.75 -22.43 -1.55
CA ASN A 178 -21.74 -21.48 -2.05
C ASN A 178 -21.03 -20.27 -2.69
N LEU A 179 -19.98 -19.77 -2.05
CA LEU A 179 -19.12 -18.73 -2.61
C LEU A 179 -18.46 -19.19 -3.92
N THR A 180 -17.98 -20.43 -3.97
CA THR A 180 -17.37 -21.01 -5.19
C THR A 180 -18.38 -21.07 -6.32
N ASN A 181 -19.60 -21.57 -6.07
CA ASN A 181 -20.68 -21.62 -7.06
C ASN A 181 -21.04 -20.22 -7.60
N TYR A 182 -21.13 -19.22 -6.73
CA TYR A 182 -21.37 -17.84 -7.15
C TYR A 182 -20.27 -17.31 -8.07
N LEU A 183 -19.01 -17.51 -7.68
CA LEU A 183 -17.85 -17.05 -8.45
C LEU A 183 -17.73 -17.80 -9.79
N GLU A 184 -18.04 -19.10 -9.84
CA GLU A 184 -18.11 -19.88 -11.08
C GLU A 184 -19.16 -19.29 -12.04
N LYS A 185 -20.38 -19.06 -11.55
CA LYS A 185 -21.46 -18.45 -12.34
C LYS A 185 -21.14 -17.02 -12.78
N LEU A 186 -20.40 -16.26 -11.98
CA LEU A 186 -19.92 -14.94 -12.35
C LEU A 186 -18.91 -14.99 -13.51
N HIS A 187 -18.03 -16.01 -13.52
CA HIS A 187 -17.10 -16.24 -14.63
C HIS A 187 -17.81 -16.75 -15.88
N GLU A 188 -18.80 -17.64 -15.76
CA GLU A 188 -19.60 -18.11 -16.90
C GLU A 188 -20.29 -16.94 -17.63
N LYS A 189 -20.74 -15.92 -16.90
CA LYS A 189 -21.33 -14.70 -17.47
C LYS A 189 -20.31 -13.68 -17.97
N GLY A 190 -19.01 -13.90 -17.78
CA GLY A 190 -17.95 -12.98 -18.23
C GLY A 190 -17.85 -11.67 -17.45
N LEU A 191 -18.47 -11.58 -16.27
CA LEU A 191 -18.51 -10.37 -15.43
C LEU A 191 -17.50 -10.41 -14.27
N ALA A 192 -16.60 -11.40 -14.26
CA ALA A 192 -15.60 -11.58 -13.22
C ALA A 192 -14.40 -10.64 -13.41
N SER A 193 -13.96 -10.01 -12.32
CA SER A 193 -12.71 -9.24 -12.27
C SER A 193 -11.53 -10.13 -11.91
N LYS A 194 -10.30 -9.63 -12.09
CA LYS A 194 -9.06 -10.32 -11.68
C LYS A 194 -9.06 -10.70 -10.19
N ASP A 195 -9.68 -9.88 -9.34
CA ASP A 195 -9.81 -10.15 -7.91
C ASP A 195 -10.79 -11.30 -7.64
N HIS A 196 -11.91 -11.34 -8.36
CA HIS A 196 -12.87 -12.44 -8.30
C HIS A 196 -12.22 -13.76 -8.76
N THR A 197 -11.41 -13.70 -9.83
CA THR A 197 -10.65 -14.85 -10.34
C THR A 197 -9.62 -15.34 -9.33
N THR A 198 -8.94 -14.43 -8.64
CA THR A 198 -7.97 -14.76 -7.59
C THR A 198 -8.66 -15.35 -6.35
N LEU A 199 -9.83 -14.86 -5.98
CA LEU A 199 -10.64 -15.41 -4.89
C LEU A 199 -11.13 -16.81 -5.23
N LEU A 200 -11.61 -17.04 -6.45
CA LEU A 200 -12.01 -18.37 -6.93
C LEU A 200 -10.84 -19.37 -6.87
N LEU A 201 -9.64 -18.95 -7.26
CA LEU A 201 -8.44 -19.76 -7.14
C LEU A 201 -8.15 -20.15 -5.68
N LYS A 202 -8.23 -19.18 -4.75
CA LYS A 202 -8.10 -19.45 -3.31
C LYS A 202 -9.16 -20.44 -2.83
N CYS A 203 -10.41 -20.31 -3.29
CA CYS A 203 -11.49 -21.24 -2.96
C CYS A 203 -11.17 -22.68 -3.42
N TYR A 204 -10.75 -22.90 -4.67
CA TYR A 204 -10.36 -24.22 -5.15
C TYR A 204 -9.23 -24.85 -4.34
N THR A 205 -8.18 -24.07 -4.03
CA THR A 205 -7.06 -24.60 -3.24
C THR A 205 -7.47 -25.02 -1.82
N LYS A 206 -8.41 -24.29 -1.21
CA LYS A 206 -8.92 -24.59 0.14
C LYS A 206 -9.91 -25.75 0.14
N LEU A 207 -10.70 -25.92 -0.92
CA LEU A 207 -11.58 -27.07 -1.15
C LEU A 207 -10.82 -28.35 -1.52
N LYS A 208 -9.55 -28.23 -1.92
CA LYS A 208 -8.74 -29.33 -2.49
C LYS A 208 -9.37 -29.95 -3.75
N ASP A 209 -10.10 -29.15 -4.51
CA ASP A 209 -10.67 -29.57 -5.79
C ASP A 209 -9.59 -29.43 -6.89
N VAL A 210 -8.82 -30.50 -7.06
CA VAL A 210 -7.66 -30.53 -7.95
C VAL A 210 -8.09 -30.51 -9.42
N ASP A 211 -9.23 -31.10 -9.74
CA ASP A 211 -9.74 -31.21 -11.12
C ASP A 211 -10.19 -29.86 -11.64
N LYS A 212 -11.00 -29.13 -10.85
CA LYS A 212 -11.39 -27.76 -11.22
C LYS A 212 -10.19 -26.82 -11.26
N LEU A 213 -9.24 -26.96 -10.34
CA LEU A 213 -7.99 -26.20 -10.35
C LEU A 213 -7.16 -26.47 -11.61
N ASN A 214 -7.08 -27.73 -12.04
CA ASN A 214 -6.39 -28.13 -13.27
C ASN A 214 -7.05 -27.49 -14.50
N VAL A 215 -8.38 -27.62 -14.65
CA VAL A 215 -9.12 -27.02 -15.76
C VAL A 215 -8.93 -25.50 -15.78
N PHE A 216 -8.98 -24.87 -14.62
CA PHE A 216 -8.84 -23.42 -14.49
C PHE A 216 -7.43 -22.90 -14.85
N ILE A 217 -6.38 -23.62 -14.47
CA ILE A 217 -4.98 -23.22 -14.72
C ILE A 217 -4.50 -23.64 -16.11
N LYS A 218 -4.85 -24.85 -16.55
CA LYS A 218 -4.33 -25.50 -17.77
C LYS A 218 -5.28 -25.39 -18.97
N GLY A 219 -6.51 -24.90 -18.81
CA GLY A 219 -7.51 -24.82 -19.87
C GLY A 219 -7.03 -24.07 -21.13
N GLU A 220 -7.37 -24.63 -22.28
CA GLU A 220 -6.91 -24.20 -23.62
C GLU A 220 -7.54 -22.88 -24.11
N ASP A 221 -8.58 -22.36 -23.45
CA ASP A 221 -9.21 -21.06 -23.75
C ASP A 221 -8.38 -19.84 -23.30
N SER A 222 -7.06 -19.95 -23.35
CA SER A 222 -6.09 -18.99 -22.81
C SER A 222 -5.32 -18.26 -23.90
N VAL A 223 -6.06 -17.72 -24.87
CA VAL A 223 -5.56 -16.78 -25.90
C VAL A 223 -5.53 -15.33 -25.36
N GLY A 224 -5.51 -15.13 -24.05
CA GLY A 224 -5.45 -13.79 -23.44
C GLY A 224 -4.61 -13.78 -22.17
N GLU A 225 -3.67 -12.85 -22.10
CA GLU A 225 -2.85 -12.54 -20.93
C GLU A 225 -3.74 -12.32 -19.67
N HIS A 226 -3.52 -13.18 -18.68
CA HIS A 226 -3.81 -12.99 -17.26
C HIS A 226 -5.28 -12.89 -16.82
N ARG A 227 -6.00 -14.03 -16.80
CA ARG A 227 -7.27 -14.18 -16.04
C ARG A 227 -7.08 -13.88 -14.54
N PHE A 228 -5.93 -14.22 -13.97
CA PHE A 228 -5.61 -14.00 -12.55
C PHE A 228 -4.23 -13.37 -12.38
N ASP A 229 -3.98 -12.81 -11.20
CA ASP A 229 -2.67 -12.32 -10.81
C ASP A 229 -1.68 -13.49 -10.68
N VAL A 230 -0.69 -13.54 -11.57
CA VAL A 230 0.29 -14.63 -11.67
C VAL A 230 1.05 -14.82 -10.35
N GLU A 231 1.44 -13.71 -9.73
CA GLU A 231 2.23 -13.72 -8.49
C GLU A 231 1.41 -14.30 -7.32
N THR A 232 0.16 -13.84 -7.17
CA THR A 232 -0.75 -14.35 -6.16
C THR A 232 -1.10 -15.81 -6.42
N ALA A 233 -1.30 -16.21 -7.67
CA ALA A 233 -1.58 -17.60 -8.02
C ALA A 233 -0.43 -18.53 -7.66
N ILE A 234 0.80 -18.14 -7.97
CA ILE A 234 2.01 -18.88 -7.58
C ILE A 234 2.11 -18.97 -6.05
N ARG A 235 1.94 -17.84 -5.34
CA ARG A 235 2.01 -17.79 -3.88
C ARG A 235 0.96 -18.69 -3.22
N VAL A 236 -0.28 -18.63 -3.67
CA VAL A 236 -1.41 -19.42 -3.14
C VAL A 236 -1.21 -20.91 -3.42
N CYS A 237 -0.84 -21.29 -4.66
CA CYS A 237 -0.57 -22.68 -4.99
C CYS A 237 0.60 -23.25 -4.16
N ARG A 238 1.67 -22.48 -3.94
CA ARG A 238 2.80 -22.90 -3.07
C ARG A 238 2.38 -23.07 -1.62
N ALA A 239 1.62 -22.12 -1.07
CA ALA A 239 1.15 -22.19 0.32
C ALA A 239 0.24 -23.41 0.56
N ALA A 240 -0.50 -23.83 -0.47
CA ALA A 240 -1.36 -25.00 -0.45
C ALA A 240 -0.68 -26.30 -0.95
N ASN A 241 0.65 -26.32 -1.10
CA ASN A 241 1.47 -27.46 -1.57
C ASN A 241 1.20 -27.96 -3.01
N TYR A 242 0.55 -27.16 -3.86
CA TYR A 242 0.37 -27.44 -5.29
C TYR A 242 1.57 -26.93 -6.11
N HIS A 243 2.73 -27.54 -5.91
CA HIS A 243 3.99 -27.11 -6.53
C HIS A 243 3.98 -27.24 -8.06
N GLU A 244 3.35 -28.28 -8.60
CA GLU A 244 3.26 -28.49 -10.05
C GLU A 244 2.43 -27.40 -10.75
N HIS A 245 1.30 -27.02 -10.16
CA HIS A 245 0.45 -25.94 -10.67
C HIS A 245 1.16 -24.59 -10.59
N ALA A 246 1.86 -24.31 -9.48
CA ALA A 246 2.69 -23.11 -9.36
C ALA A 246 3.79 -23.07 -10.42
N MET A 247 4.45 -24.20 -10.67
CA MET A 247 5.48 -24.33 -11.70
C MET A 247 4.92 -24.16 -13.11
N TYR A 248 3.74 -24.70 -13.39
CA TYR A 248 3.05 -24.53 -14.67
C TYR A 248 2.68 -23.06 -14.92
N VAL A 249 2.11 -22.39 -13.92
CA VAL A 249 1.77 -20.95 -14.00
C VAL A 249 3.03 -20.12 -14.23
N ALA A 250 4.12 -20.38 -13.49
CA ALA A 250 5.40 -19.68 -13.66
C ALA A 250 6.00 -19.93 -15.05
N LYS A 251 5.91 -21.17 -15.57
CA LYS A 251 6.38 -21.56 -16.90
C LYS A 251 5.65 -20.84 -18.01
N LYS A 252 4.32 -20.81 -17.92
CA LYS A 252 3.46 -20.14 -18.90
C LYS A 252 3.64 -18.62 -18.89
N ALA A 253 3.92 -18.05 -17.73
CA ALA A 253 4.17 -16.62 -17.57
C ALA A 253 5.61 -16.19 -17.89
N GLY A 254 6.49 -17.08 -18.35
CA GLY A 254 7.88 -16.77 -18.68
C GLY A 254 8.76 -16.37 -17.49
N ARG A 255 8.29 -16.54 -16.24
CA ARG A 255 9.00 -16.14 -15.00
C ARG A 255 9.81 -17.28 -14.38
N HIS A 256 10.57 -18.03 -15.19
CA HIS A 256 11.37 -19.14 -14.69
C HIS A 256 12.54 -18.67 -13.79
N GLU A 257 13.16 -17.54 -14.12
CA GLU A 257 14.39 -17.09 -13.47
C GLU A 257 14.13 -16.42 -12.11
N CYS A 258 13.07 -15.62 -11.98
CA CYS A 258 12.69 -14.96 -10.73
C CYS A 258 12.42 -15.98 -9.60
N HIS A 259 11.84 -17.14 -9.93
CA HIS A 259 11.45 -18.14 -8.93
C HIS A 259 12.62 -18.96 -8.40
N ALA A 260 13.60 -19.23 -9.26
CA ALA A 260 14.86 -19.84 -8.88
C ALA A 260 15.64 -18.92 -7.93
N GLY A 261 15.71 -17.62 -8.21
CA GLY A 261 16.28 -16.62 -7.32
C GLY A 261 15.64 -16.59 -5.92
N VAL A 262 14.31 -16.61 -5.84
CA VAL A 262 13.57 -16.66 -4.55
C VAL A 262 13.86 -17.96 -3.78
N THR A 263 13.98 -19.09 -4.48
CA THR A 263 14.25 -20.39 -3.86
C THR A 263 15.68 -20.45 -3.32
N VAL A 264 16.65 -19.93 -4.06
CA VAL A 264 18.05 -19.84 -3.61
C VAL A 264 18.20 -18.83 -2.47
N LYS A 265 17.48 -17.70 -2.45
CA LYS A 265 17.46 -16.81 -1.27
C LYS A 265 16.97 -17.51 0.00
N LYS A 266 15.98 -18.40 -0.12
CA LYS A 266 15.36 -19.07 1.03
C LYS A 266 16.12 -20.31 1.53
N TYR A 267 16.61 -21.14 0.61
CA TYR A 267 17.27 -22.41 0.95
C TYR A 267 18.77 -22.40 0.69
N GLY A 268 19.32 -21.35 0.07
CA GLY A 268 20.70 -21.28 -0.36
C GLY A 268 21.70 -21.52 0.75
N LYS A 269 21.42 -21.09 1.99
CA LYS A 269 22.32 -21.34 3.14
C LYS A 269 22.61 -22.84 3.31
N ILE A 270 21.56 -23.67 3.21
CA ILE A 270 21.65 -25.13 3.32
C ILE A 270 22.32 -25.74 2.09
N ILE A 271 22.03 -25.19 0.90
CA ILE A 271 22.58 -25.71 -0.36
C ILE A 271 24.10 -25.41 -0.44
N VAL A 272 24.54 -24.23 -0.01
CA VAL A 272 25.97 -23.88 0.07
C VAL A 272 26.70 -24.76 1.07
N GLU A 273 26.08 -25.10 2.19
CA GLU A 273 26.68 -25.97 3.22
C GLU A 273 27.01 -27.37 2.67
N HIS A 274 26.14 -27.93 1.82
CA HIS A 274 26.33 -29.28 1.27
C HIS A 274 26.96 -29.31 -0.12
N LYS A 275 26.73 -28.29 -0.95
CA LYS A 275 27.08 -28.22 -2.38
C LYS A 275 27.46 -26.80 -2.82
N PRO A 276 28.61 -26.27 -2.35
CA PRO A 276 28.99 -24.89 -2.60
C PRO A 276 29.28 -24.61 -4.08
N LEU A 277 29.95 -25.51 -4.80
CA LEU A 277 30.34 -25.30 -6.20
C LEU A 277 29.13 -25.28 -7.14
N GLU A 278 28.20 -26.21 -6.96
CA GLU A 278 26.97 -26.24 -7.75
C GLU A 278 26.08 -25.03 -7.45
N THR A 279 26.07 -24.54 -6.21
CA THR A 279 25.33 -23.32 -5.86
C THR A 279 25.92 -22.09 -6.54
N ILE A 280 27.25 -21.96 -6.59
CA ILE A 280 27.93 -20.89 -7.32
C ILE A 280 27.58 -20.95 -8.80
N GLU A 281 27.56 -22.13 -9.42
CA GLU A 281 27.20 -22.29 -10.83
C GLU A 281 25.74 -21.87 -11.11
N ILE A 282 24.80 -22.26 -10.23
CA ILE A 282 23.40 -21.85 -10.33
C ILE A 282 23.27 -20.34 -10.18
N LEU A 283 23.93 -19.73 -9.20
CA LEU A 283 23.91 -18.28 -9.00
C LEU A 283 24.53 -17.53 -10.17
N MET A 284 25.64 -18.04 -10.73
CA MET A 284 26.23 -17.49 -11.96
C MET A 284 25.23 -17.53 -13.11
N ARG A 285 24.47 -18.61 -13.29
CA ARG A 285 23.43 -18.72 -14.33
C ARG A 285 22.21 -17.81 -14.06
N LEU A 286 21.92 -17.49 -12.80
CA LEU A 286 20.85 -16.55 -12.46
C LEU A 286 21.25 -15.10 -12.65
N CYS A 287 22.53 -14.78 -12.42
CA CYS A 287 23.05 -13.42 -12.55
C CYS A 287 23.66 -13.15 -13.94
N THR A 288 23.77 -14.16 -14.80
CA THR A 288 24.30 -14.05 -16.18
C THR A 288 23.42 -14.85 -17.15
N GLU A 289 23.07 -14.28 -18.31
CA GLU A 289 22.10 -14.82 -19.31
C GLU A 289 22.47 -16.16 -20.00
N ASP A 290 23.16 -17.08 -19.33
CA ASP A 290 23.50 -18.40 -19.89
C ASP A 290 22.34 -19.39 -19.73
N GLY A 291 21.23 -19.10 -20.41
CA GLY A 291 20.22 -20.08 -20.79
C GLY A 291 20.41 -20.48 -22.26
N GLU A 292 20.18 -21.76 -22.61
CA GLU A 292 20.28 -22.24 -24.00
C GLU A 292 19.59 -21.32 -25.03
N PRO A 293 20.13 -21.19 -26.25
CA PRO A 293 19.61 -20.27 -27.27
C PRO A 293 18.33 -20.83 -27.89
N ALA A 294 17.21 -20.75 -27.18
CA ALA A 294 15.89 -20.98 -27.75
C ALA A 294 15.47 -19.76 -28.58
N LYS A 295 15.83 -19.79 -29.87
CA LYS A 295 15.26 -19.03 -31.00
C LYS A 295 15.01 -17.54 -30.74
N ARG A 296 16.04 -16.72 -31.02
CA ARG A 296 15.91 -15.26 -31.19
C ARG A 296 14.95 -14.94 -32.35
N GLY A 297 13.75 -14.49 -32.00
CA GLY A 297 12.98 -13.53 -32.79
C GLY A 297 13.29 -12.13 -32.29
N THR A 298 13.68 -11.26 -33.21
CA THR A 298 14.07 -9.85 -33.04
C THR A 298 13.10 -8.99 -32.23
N SER A 299 13.60 -8.42 -31.13
CA SER A 299 13.45 -6.99 -30.79
C SER A 299 14.44 -6.60 -29.68
N ASN A 300 15.47 -5.85 -30.07
CA ASN A 300 16.40 -5.20 -29.15
C ASN A 300 15.66 -4.12 -28.35
N GLY A 301 15.97 -4.00 -27.05
CA GLY A 301 16.02 -2.68 -26.41
C GLY A 301 15.44 -2.48 -25.01
N THR A 302 14.86 -3.47 -24.33
CA THR A 302 14.17 -3.17 -23.04
C THR A 302 14.19 -4.25 -21.95
N TYR A 303 14.85 -5.39 -22.16
CA TYR A 303 14.78 -6.54 -21.22
C TYR A 303 16.02 -6.77 -20.34
N VAL A 304 17.04 -5.91 -20.39
CA VAL A 304 18.29 -6.09 -19.60
C VAL A 304 18.09 -5.84 -18.08
N SER A 305 16.91 -5.37 -17.65
CA SER A 305 16.69 -4.90 -16.27
C SER A 305 16.05 -5.90 -15.29
N MET A 306 16.06 -7.21 -15.57
CA MET A 306 15.39 -8.21 -14.69
C MET A 306 16.30 -9.28 -14.05
N LEU A 307 17.60 -9.29 -14.35
CA LEU A 307 18.50 -10.24 -13.69
C LEU A 307 18.73 -9.81 -12.22
N PRO A 308 18.64 -10.74 -11.26
CA PRO A 308 18.95 -10.45 -9.86
C PRO A 308 20.42 -10.03 -9.70
N SER A 309 20.66 -9.02 -8.87
CA SER A 309 22.01 -8.56 -8.55
C SER A 309 22.78 -9.64 -7.78
N PRO A 310 24.09 -9.86 -8.02
CA PRO A 310 24.89 -10.77 -7.20
C PRO A 310 24.93 -10.37 -5.71
N VAL A 311 24.74 -9.07 -5.41
CA VAL A 311 24.70 -8.54 -4.04
C VAL A 311 23.48 -9.04 -3.26
N ASP A 312 22.40 -9.41 -3.96
CA ASP A 312 21.21 -9.98 -3.34
C ASP A 312 21.47 -11.33 -2.64
N PHE A 313 22.58 -12.00 -2.98
CA PHE A 313 22.90 -13.34 -2.51
C PHE A 313 24.05 -13.38 -1.50
N LEU A 314 24.64 -12.23 -1.10
CA LEU A 314 25.74 -12.20 -0.11
C LEU A 314 25.37 -12.93 1.19
N ASN A 315 24.14 -12.72 1.67
CA ASN A 315 23.62 -13.33 2.91
C ASN A 315 23.51 -14.86 2.86
N VAL A 316 23.56 -15.46 1.67
CA VAL A 316 23.55 -16.92 1.50
C VAL A 316 24.89 -17.52 1.97
N PHE A 317 25.98 -16.76 1.89
CA PHE A 317 27.34 -17.22 2.16
C PHE A 317 27.92 -16.77 3.51
N ILE A 318 27.08 -16.30 4.45
CA ILE A 318 27.54 -15.76 5.76
C ILE A 318 28.50 -16.71 6.50
N HIS A 319 28.31 -18.03 6.39
CA HIS A 319 29.17 -19.04 7.03
C HIS A 319 30.22 -19.64 6.08
N HIS A 320 30.28 -19.19 4.82
CA HIS A 320 31.13 -19.72 3.76
C HIS A 320 31.82 -18.59 2.96
N PRO A 321 32.68 -17.77 3.59
CA PRO A 321 33.31 -16.60 2.96
C PRO A 321 34.26 -16.94 1.79
N GLN A 322 34.84 -18.15 1.78
CA GLN A 322 35.64 -18.62 0.64
C GLN A 322 34.77 -18.85 -0.60
N SER A 323 33.59 -19.44 -0.44
CA SER A 323 32.63 -19.63 -1.52
C SER A 323 32.03 -18.32 -2.00
N LEU A 324 31.85 -17.33 -1.10
CA LEU A 324 31.46 -15.98 -1.47
C LEU A 324 32.52 -15.31 -2.35
N MET A 325 33.78 -15.38 -1.93
CA MET A 325 34.92 -14.84 -2.68
C MET A 325 34.99 -15.47 -4.07
N GLU A 326 34.87 -16.80 -4.17
CA GLU A 326 34.88 -17.51 -5.46
C GLU A 326 33.71 -17.09 -6.37
N PHE A 327 32.51 -16.91 -5.82
CA PHE A 327 31.36 -16.41 -6.56
C PHE A 327 31.59 -15.00 -7.12
N LEU A 328 32.04 -14.07 -6.29
CA LEU A 328 32.27 -12.68 -6.69
C LEU A 328 33.44 -12.54 -7.68
N GLU A 329 34.52 -13.32 -7.50
CA GLU A 329 35.64 -13.39 -8.45
C GLU A 329 35.17 -13.92 -9.81
N LYS A 330 34.39 -15.01 -9.84
CA LYS A 330 33.84 -15.57 -11.09
C LYS A 330 32.89 -14.59 -11.78
N TYR A 331 32.07 -13.88 -11.02
CA TYR A 331 31.15 -12.88 -11.56
C TYR A 331 31.92 -11.69 -12.16
N SER A 332 32.86 -11.09 -11.43
CA SER A 332 33.64 -9.92 -11.88
C SER A 332 34.51 -10.23 -13.11
N ASN A 333 35.04 -11.46 -13.21
CA ASN A 333 35.77 -11.90 -14.40
C ASN A 333 34.89 -12.02 -15.65
N LYS A 334 33.59 -12.32 -15.48
CA LYS A 334 32.65 -12.56 -16.58
C LYS A 334 31.86 -11.30 -16.97
N VAL A 335 31.51 -10.45 -16.00
CA VAL A 335 30.70 -9.24 -16.19
C VAL A 335 31.53 -8.02 -15.77
N LYS A 336 31.97 -7.23 -16.76
CA LYS A 336 32.82 -6.05 -16.52
C LYS A 336 32.05 -4.77 -16.23
N ASP A 337 30.84 -4.62 -16.78
CA ASP A 337 30.02 -3.41 -16.69
C ASP A 337 28.78 -3.65 -15.81
N SER A 338 28.98 -4.07 -14.56
CA SER A 338 27.90 -4.35 -13.62
C SER A 338 27.55 -3.10 -12.78
N PRO A 339 26.27 -2.73 -12.61
CA PRO A 339 25.89 -1.64 -11.71
C PRO A 339 26.26 -1.90 -10.25
N ALA A 340 26.39 -3.17 -9.85
CA ALA A 340 26.80 -3.58 -8.50
C ALA A 340 28.33 -3.64 -8.30
N GLN A 341 29.12 -3.18 -9.27
CA GLN A 341 30.58 -3.37 -9.27
C GLN A 341 31.28 -2.71 -8.06
N LEU A 342 30.81 -1.54 -7.62
CA LEU A 342 31.34 -0.85 -6.43
C LEU A 342 31.14 -1.68 -5.15
N GLU A 343 29.93 -2.23 -4.95
CA GLU A 343 29.60 -3.07 -3.79
C GLU A 343 30.39 -4.37 -3.81
N ILE A 344 30.52 -5.00 -4.99
CA ILE A 344 31.32 -6.21 -5.17
C ILE A 344 32.80 -5.95 -4.84
N HIS A 345 33.38 -4.85 -5.32
CA HIS A 345 34.76 -4.51 -5.01
C HIS A 345 34.98 -4.21 -3.53
N ASN A 346 34.06 -3.50 -2.88
CA ASN A 346 34.13 -3.24 -1.45
C ASN A 346 34.10 -4.55 -0.64
N THR A 347 33.18 -5.47 -0.94
CA THR A 347 33.12 -6.79 -0.29
C THR A 347 34.35 -7.63 -0.58
N LEU A 348 34.88 -7.62 -1.81
CA LEU A 348 36.11 -8.32 -2.15
C LEU A 348 37.33 -7.74 -1.42
N LEU A 349 37.45 -6.41 -1.29
CA LEU A 349 38.52 -5.77 -0.52
C LEU A 349 38.46 -6.17 0.95
N GLU A 350 37.28 -6.21 1.56
CA GLU A 350 37.10 -6.69 2.94
C GLU A 350 37.55 -8.15 3.08
N LEU A 351 37.14 -9.03 2.15
CA LEU A 351 37.51 -10.45 2.15
C LEU A 351 39.01 -10.68 1.88
N TYR A 352 39.64 -9.86 1.03
CA TYR A 352 41.07 -9.96 0.70
C TYR A 352 41.97 -9.44 1.82
N LEU A 353 41.59 -8.34 2.47
CA LEU A 353 42.40 -7.70 3.50
C LEU A 353 42.20 -8.31 4.89
N SER A 354 41.13 -9.07 5.12
CA SER A 354 40.86 -9.70 6.42
C SER A 354 41.88 -10.78 6.83
N HIS A 355 42.48 -10.60 8.02
CA HIS A 355 43.40 -11.58 8.62
C HIS A 355 42.76 -12.94 8.90
N TYR A 356 41.51 -12.95 9.35
CA TYR A 356 40.72 -14.16 9.57
C TYR A 356 39.41 -14.02 8.82
N LEU A 357 39.02 -15.06 8.09
CA LEU A 357 37.70 -15.15 7.44
C LEU A 357 36.56 -15.38 8.46
N ASN A 358 36.68 -14.81 9.66
CA ASN A 358 35.63 -14.80 10.68
C ASN A 358 34.94 -13.44 10.62
N PHE A 359 33.66 -13.46 10.31
CA PHE A 359 32.79 -12.31 10.09
C PHE A 359 32.47 -11.56 11.41
N PRO A 360 32.71 -10.23 11.53
CA PRO A 360 31.97 -9.45 12.51
C PRO A 360 31.14 -8.28 11.93
N SER A 361 31.32 -7.85 10.67
CA SER A 361 30.69 -6.60 10.23
C SER A 361 30.42 -6.51 8.72
N ILE A 362 29.42 -7.23 8.18
CA ILE A 362 28.70 -6.66 7.02
C ILE A 362 27.88 -5.51 7.60
N SER A 363 28.08 -4.32 7.06
CA SER A 363 27.18 -3.18 7.17
C SER A 363 25.80 -3.55 6.58
N VAL A 364 24.99 -4.30 7.34
CA VAL A 364 23.56 -4.47 7.09
C VAL A 364 22.86 -3.22 7.61
N ALA A 365 23.03 -2.09 6.92
CA ALA A 365 22.15 -0.95 7.08
C ALA A 365 21.01 -1.10 6.06
N ASN A 366 20.09 -2.04 6.35
CA ASN A 366 18.68 -2.07 5.95
C ASN A 366 18.17 -3.52 5.99
N ILE A 367 17.44 -3.86 7.05
CA ILE A 367 16.17 -4.62 7.08
C ILE A 367 15.86 -4.96 8.55
N GLY A 368 14.76 -4.39 9.03
CA GLY A 368 13.80 -4.91 10.02
C GLY A 368 14.27 -5.75 11.21
N GLU A 369 14.07 -5.18 12.40
CA GLU A 369 13.63 -5.81 13.64
C GLU A 369 13.80 -7.34 13.78
N ASN A 370 14.79 -7.76 14.58
CA ASN A 370 14.55 -8.57 15.79
C ASN A 370 15.86 -8.76 16.56
N GLY A 371 15.81 -8.47 17.86
CA GLY A 371 16.97 -8.48 18.75
C GLY A 371 17.44 -9.85 19.21
N ILE A 372 18.70 -9.85 19.67
CA ILE A 372 19.33 -10.71 20.69
C ILE A 372 19.38 -12.21 20.37
N VAL A 373 20.56 -12.74 20.04
CA VAL A 373 21.40 -13.63 20.90
C VAL A 373 22.80 -13.74 20.25
N ALA A 374 23.83 -13.14 20.87
CA ALA A 374 25.22 -13.39 20.49
C ALA A 374 26.13 -13.34 21.73
N ALA A 375 26.04 -14.37 22.55
CA ALA A 375 27.08 -14.77 23.47
C ALA A 375 26.92 -16.28 23.71
N GLU A 376 28.06 -16.97 23.82
CA GLU A 376 28.20 -18.40 24.13
C GLU A 376 28.03 -19.36 22.94
N LEU A 377 29.16 -19.79 22.36
CA LEU A 377 29.62 -21.18 22.50
C LEU A 377 31.03 -21.37 21.89
N SER A 378 31.78 -22.30 22.48
CA SER A 378 33.07 -22.88 22.06
C SER A 378 34.38 -22.23 22.56
N ARG A 379 34.58 -22.26 23.88
CA ARG A 379 35.87 -22.71 24.44
C ARG A 379 35.88 -24.24 24.45
N ALA A 380 36.72 -24.85 23.62
CA ALA A 380 37.13 -26.23 23.78
C ALA A 380 38.61 -26.35 23.37
N GLU A 381 39.48 -26.36 24.38
CA GLU A 381 40.86 -26.76 24.24
C GLU A 381 40.93 -28.25 23.87
N SER A 382 41.72 -28.59 22.86
CA SER A 382 42.28 -29.94 22.76
C SER A 382 43.72 -29.91 22.27
N ASN A 383 44.55 -30.62 23.02
CA ASN A 383 45.98 -30.80 22.86
C ASN A 383 46.36 -31.43 21.51
N GLY A 384 47.42 -30.89 20.88
CA GLY A 384 48.00 -31.46 19.66
C GLY A 384 49.20 -30.68 19.13
N LYS A 385 50.20 -30.44 19.97
CA LYS A 385 51.50 -29.85 19.56
C LYS A 385 52.24 -30.85 18.68
N LEU A 386 51.96 -30.87 17.36
CA LEU A 386 52.87 -31.33 16.27
C LEU A 386 52.25 -31.16 14.86
N HIS A 387 50.93 -30.94 14.72
CA HIS A 387 50.27 -30.68 13.41
C HIS A 387 50.00 -29.18 13.13
N VAL A 388 50.41 -28.28 14.04
CA VAL A 388 50.05 -26.85 13.97
C VAL A 388 50.89 -26.08 12.94
N ASN A 389 52.14 -26.48 12.69
CA ASN A 389 53.04 -25.70 11.82
C ASN A 389 52.65 -25.72 10.33
N SER A 390 52.25 -26.86 9.76
CA SER A 390 51.86 -26.93 8.33
C SER A 390 50.55 -26.19 8.04
N LYS A 391 49.56 -26.28 8.92
CA LYS A 391 48.30 -25.54 8.82
C LYS A 391 48.50 -24.02 8.99
N LYS A 392 49.44 -23.60 9.85
CA LYS A 392 49.75 -22.18 10.07
C LYS A 392 50.50 -21.58 8.87
N MET A 393 51.44 -22.33 8.29
CA MET A 393 52.13 -21.94 7.05
C MET A 393 51.18 -21.84 5.85
N ASN A 394 50.23 -22.78 5.69
CA ASN A 394 49.25 -22.70 4.62
C ASN A 394 48.26 -21.53 4.77
N LYS A 395 47.86 -21.19 6.01
CA LYS A 395 47.00 -20.02 6.27
C LYS A 395 47.71 -18.69 6.05
N GLU A 396 48.99 -18.61 6.40
CA GLU A 396 49.80 -17.41 6.16
C GLU A 396 50.02 -17.20 4.65
N LYS A 397 50.25 -18.29 3.91
CA LYS A 397 50.38 -18.25 2.45
C LYS A 397 49.08 -17.83 1.76
N ASP A 398 47.95 -18.40 2.17
CA ASP A 398 46.61 -18.00 1.68
C ASP A 398 46.33 -16.52 1.95
N HIS A 399 46.64 -16.03 3.15
CA HIS A 399 46.48 -14.63 3.50
C HIS A 399 47.36 -13.71 2.63
N GLN A 400 48.62 -14.08 2.38
CA GLN A 400 49.50 -13.33 1.49
C GLN A 400 48.99 -13.30 0.04
N GLU A 401 48.48 -14.41 -0.47
CA GLU A 401 47.85 -14.48 -1.80
C GLU A 401 46.61 -13.58 -1.88
N ARG A 402 45.79 -13.54 -0.82
CA ARG A 402 44.64 -12.63 -0.71
C ARG A 402 45.06 -11.16 -0.68
N LEU A 403 46.09 -10.79 0.08
CA LEU A 403 46.64 -9.43 0.09
C LEU A 403 47.15 -9.00 -1.30
N GLN A 404 47.79 -9.90 -2.04
CA GLN A 404 48.22 -9.63 -3.42
C GLN A 404 47.03 -9.38 -4.35
N LYS A 405 45.96 -10.19 -4.24
CA LYS A 405 44.70 -9.94 -4.96
C LYS A 405 44.08 -8.60 -4.58
N GLY A 406 44.09 -8.24 -3.30
CA GLY A 406 43.64 -6.93 -2.80
C GLY A 406 44.42 -5.77 -3.43
N LEU A 407 45.75 -5.86 -3.47
CA LEU A 407 46.60 -4.86 -4.13
C LEU A 407 46.31 -4.73 -5.63
N LEU A 408 46.11 -5.87 -6.29
CA LEU A 408 45.79 -5.90 -7.71
C LEU A 408 44.43 -5.24 -7.97
N LEU A 409 43.43 -5.50 -7.11
CA LEU A 409 42.11 -4.89 -7.22
C LEU A 409 42.15 -3.37 -7.00
N LEU A 410 42.89 -2.89 -5.99
CA LEU A 410 43.12 -1.45 -5.76
C LEU A 410 43.73 -0.78 -7.00
N LYS A 411 44.65 -1.46 -7.68
CA LYS A 411 45.30 -0.96 -8.90
C LYS A 411 44.40 -1.01 -10.13
N SER A 412 43.71 -2.12 -10.36
CA SER A 412 42.88 -2.33 -11.55
C SER A 412 41.58 -1.53 -11.53
N ALA A 413 41.02 -1.30 -10.34
CA ALA A 413 39.80 -0.52 -10.14
C ALA A 413 40.06 0.98 -9.92
N TRP A 414 41.32 1.43 -9.97
CA TRP A 414 41.71 2.85 -10.07
C TRP A 414 42.74 3.10 -11.19
N PRO A 415 42.39 2.83 -12.45
CA PRO A 415 43.29 3.07 -13.56
C PRO A 415 43.54 4.58 -13.74
N SER A 416 44.67 4.94 -14.34
CA SER A 416 45.17 6.34 -14.37
C SER A 416 44.33 7.32 -15.21
N ASP A 417 43.34 6.81 -15.93
CA ASP A 417 42.39 7.50 -16.78
C ASP A 417 41.07 7.86 -16.06
N GLN A 418 40.84 7.36 -14.84
CA GLN A 418 39.63 7.64 -14.06
C GLN A 418 39.92 8.58 -12.88
N GLU A 419 39.01 9.55 -12.66
CA GLU A 419 39.10 10.55 -11.58
C GLU A 419 38.80 9.95 -10.19
N HIS A 420 37.92 8.94 -10.15
CA HIS A 420 37.56 8.20 -8.94
C HIS A 420 37.66 6.68 -9.19
N PRO A 421 38.01 5.88 -8.16
CA PRO A 421 38.03 4.42 -8.28
C PRO A 421 36.63 3.81 -8.24
N VAL A 422 36.52 2.57 -8.71
CA VAL A 422 35.30 1.76 -8.63
C VAL A 422 35.21 1.01 -7.29
N TYR A 423 35.54 1.69 -6.19
CA TYR A 423 35.43 1.24 -4.80
C TYR A 423 35.41 2.46 -3.86
N ASP A 424 34.94 2.28 -2.62
CA ASP A 424 34.95 3.35 -1.61
C ASP A 424 36.38 3.56 -1.07
N VAL A 425 36.95 4.75 -1.34
CA VAL A 425 38.32 5.10 -0.96
C VAL A 425 38.50 5.15 0.56
N ASN A 426 37.51 5.68 1.29
CA ASN A 426 37.57 5.81 2.74
C ASN A 426 37.51 4.42 3.39
N LEU A 427 36.60 3.57 2.90
CA LEU A 427 36.54 2.17 3.32
C LEU A 427 37.86 1.44 3.03
N ALA A 428 38.45 1.65 1.85
CA ALA A 428 39.73 1.03 1.49
C ALA A 428 40.87 1.48 2.41
N ILE A 429 40.93 2.77 2.79
CA ILE A 429 41.92 3.28 3.77
C ILE A 429 41.71 2.60 5.13
N ILE A 430 40.48 2.60 5.65
CA ILE A 430 40.14 1.99 6.94
C ILE A 430 40.53 0.51 6.94
N LEU A 431 40.18 -0.25 5.89
CA LEU A 431 40.53 -1.66 5.77
C LEU A 431 42.05 -1.90 5.71
N CYS A 432 42.79 -1.03 5.02
CA CYS A 432 44.25 -1.13 4.95
C CYS A 432 44.91 -0.76 6.29
N GLU A 433 44.40 0.23 7.02
CA GLU A 433 44.89 0.59 8.35
C GLU A 433 44.60 -0.52 9.38
N MET A 434 43.35 -1.01 9.42
CA MET A 434 42.92 -2.06 10.34
C MET A 434 43.71 -3.37 10.18
N ASN A 435 44.16 -3.69 8.96
CA ASN A 435 44.92 -4.91 8.66
C ASN A 435 46.43 -4.65 8.43
N ALA A 436 46.94 -3.48 8.82
CA ALA A 436 48.35 -3.08 8.70
C ALA A 436 48.95 -3.26 7.28
N PHE A 437 48.14 -3.07 6.23
CA PHE A 437 48.50 -3.28 4.84
C PHE A 437 49.17 -2.04 4.23
N LYS A 438 50.49 -1.89 4.48
CA LYS A 438 51.27 -0.71 4.10
C LYS A 438 51.35 -0.44 2.61
N GLU A 439 51.41 -1.48 1.78
CA GLU A 439 51.51 -1.32 0.32
C GLU A 439 50.23 -0.72 -0.28
N GLY A 440 49.06 -1.10 0.24
CA GLY A 440 47.78 -0.53 -0.15
C GLY A 440 47.63 0.93 0.27
N LEU A 441 48.04 1.27 1.51
CA LEU A 441 48.04 2.65 2.00
C LEU A 441 48.93 3.56 1.15
N LEU A 442 50.16 3.12 0.87
CA LEU A 442 51.09 3.86 0.01
C LEU A 442 50.48 4.14 -1.36
N TYR A 443 49.86 3.13 -1.98
CA TYR A 443 49.19 3.28 -3.28
C TYR A 443 48.01 4.26 -3.24
N LEU A 444 47.13 4.15 -2.24
CA LEU A 444 45.98 5.03 -2.08
C LEU A 444 46.41 6.48 -1.87
N TYR A 445 47.39 6.72 -0.99
CA TYR A 445 47.92 8.07 -0.73
C TYR A 445 48.67 8.66 -1.94
N GLU A 446 49.41 7.84 -2.69
CA GLU A 446 50.08 8.26 -3.93
C GLU A 446 49.06 8.70 -4.99
N LYS A 447 47.97 7.94 -5.16
CA LYS A 447 46.90 8.24 -6.12
C LYS A 447 46.05 9.44 -5.75
N MET A 448 45.75 9.63 -4.47
CA MET A 448 45.00 10.79 -3.97
C MET A 448 45.80 12.11 -4.04
N LYS A 449 47.07 12.09 -4.50
CA LYS A 449 47.97 13.25 -4.57
C LYS A 449 48.11 13.97 -3.22
N LEU A 450 47.99 13.24 -2.11
CA LEU A 450 47.95 13.75 -0.74
C LEU A 450 49.32 14.06 -0.13
N TYR A 451 50.34 14.35 -0.94
CA TYR A 451 51.57 14.96 -0.42
C TYR A 451 51.34 16.38 0.15
N LYS A 452 50.20 17.00 -0.17
CA LYS A 452 49.80 18.33 0.32
C LYS A 452 49.04 18.33 1.66
N GLU A 453 48.52 17.20 2.15
CA GLU A 453 47.73 17.19 3.40
C GLU A 453 48.56 17.38 4.67
N ARG A 454 49.90 17.38 4.58
CA ARG A 454 50.76 17.88 5.66
C ARG A 454 50.90 19.41 5.67
N LEU A 455 50.39 20.12 4.66
CA LEU A 455 50.46 21.58 4.49
C LEU A 455 49.19 22.11 3.80
N GLY A 456 48.11 22.24 4.56
CA GLY A 456 47.02 23.21 4.34
C GLY A 456 46.12 23.02 3.11
N ASP A 457 44.89 22.55 3.33
CA ASP A 457 43.82 22.53 2.33
C ASP A 457 43.23 23.94 2.11
N SER A 458 43.12 24.37 0.86
CA SER A 458 42.78 25.75 0.46
C SER A 458 41.28 26.01 0.26
N GLY A 459 40.40 25.05 0.58
CA GLY A 459 38.95 25.15 0.28
C GLY A 459 38.02 25.25 1.49
N LYS A 460 38.45 24.83 2.66
CA LYS A 460 37.68 24.93 3.92
C LYS A 460 38.69 25.36 4.96
N GLY A 461 38.64 26.62 5.39
CA GLY A 461 39.53 27.17 6.42
C GLY A 461 39.85 26.10 7.45
N GLY A 462 41.12 25.65 7.45
CA GLY A 462 41.54 24.46 8.18
C GLY A 462 41.24 24.52 9.68
N ASP A 463 41.56 23.45 10.41
CA ASP A 463 41.33 23.35 11.86
C ASP A 463 41.74 24.66 12.59
N PRO A 464 40.81 25.32 13.32
CA PRO A 464 41.09 26.57 14.03
C PRO A 464 42.29 26.48 14.97
N SER A 465 42.58 25.30 15.50
CA SER A 465 43.75 25.06 16.36
C SER A 465 45.09 25.23 15.61
N LEU A 466 45.16 24.82 14.34
CA LEU A 466 46.36 24.95 13.52
C LEU A 466 46.64 26.40 13.13
N TRP A 467 45.59 27.19 12.86
CA TRP A 467 45.72 28.62 12.60
C TRP A 467 46.10 29.40 13.87
N ALA A 468 45.61 28.99 15.03
CA ALA A 468 46.02 29.55 16.31
C ALA A 468 47.50 29.24 16.61
N ASP A 469 47.96 28.01 16.34
CA ASP A 469 49.36 27.62 16.51
C ASP A 469 50.29 28.33 15.52
N LEU A 470 49.85 28.52 14.27
CA LEU A 470 50.59 29.29 13.27
C LEU A 470 50.72 30.78 13.66
N LEU A 471 49.64 31.39 14.15
CA LEU A 471 49.69 32.76 14.67
C LEU A 471 50.56 32.86 15.92
N LYS A 472 50.55 31.84 16.79
CA LYS A 472 51.40 31.78 17.98
C LYS A 472 52.87 31.71 17.60
N TYR A 473 53.23 30.94 16.57
CA TYR A 473 54.57 30.92 16.01
C TYR A 473 55.01 32.31 15.55
N PHE A 474 54.19 33.02 14.77
CA PHE A 474 54.50 34.40 14.36
C PHE A 474 54.51 35.41 15.52
N GLY A 475 53.71 35.17 16.57
CA GLY A 475 53.69 35.97 17.79
C GLY A 475 54.93 35.79 18.67
N GLU A 476 55.59 34.63 18.61
CA GLU A 476 56.82 34.32 19.35
C GLU A 476 58.09 34.57 18.53
N LEU A 477 57.97 34.75 17.21
CA LEU A 477 59.07 35.12 16.33
C LEU A 477 59.59 36.53 16.66
N GLY A 478 60.85 36.66 17.03
CA GLY A 478 61.48 37.97 17.30
C GLY A 478 61.89 38.75 16.02
N GLU A 479 61.25 38.49 14.89
CA GLU A 479 61.59 39.02 13.57
C GLU A 479 60.38 39.71 12.91
N ASP A 480 60.65 40.59 11.92
CA ASP A 480 59.60 41.25 11.15
C ASP A 480 58.96 40.28 10.14
N CYS A 481 57.77 39.79 10.46
CA CYS A 481 56.95 38.89 9.64
C CYS A 481 55.67 39.59 9.12
N SER A 482 55.73 40.91 8.94
CA SER A 482 54.56 41.74 8.60
C SER A 482 53.85 41.34 7.30
N LYS A 483 54.53 40.72 6.33
CA LYS A 483 53.93 40.31 5.05
C LYS A 483 53.18 38.99 5.17
N GLU A 484 53.81 38.02 5.82
CA GLU A 484 53.31 36.68 6.06
C GLU A 484 52.09 36.74 7.00
N VAL A 485 52.16 37.57 8.04
CA VAL A 485 51.03 37.80 8.95
C VAL A 485 49.84 38.43 8.22
N LYS A 486 50.05 39.39 7.31
CA LYS A 486 48.94 39.98 6.53
C LYS A 486 48.24 38.93 5.67
N GLU A 487 48.99 38.05 5.03
CA GLU A 487 48.44 36.99 4.20
C GLU A 487 47.64 35.99 5.06
N VAL A 488 48.17 35.55 6.21
CA VAL A 488 47.44 34.70 7.16
C VAL A 488 46.15 35.37 7.66
N LEU A 489 46.19 36.67 7.99
CA LEU A 489 45.02 37.42 8.42
C LEU A 489 43.93 37.49 7.34
N THR A 490 44.29 37.54 6.05
CA THR A 490 43.28 37.52 4.98
C THR A 490 42.54 36.18 4.88
N TYR A 491 43.21 35.06 5.16
CA TYR A 491 42.56 33.74 5.19
C TYR A 491 41.66 33.57 6.41
N ILE A 492 42.11 34.06 7.58
CA ILE A 492 41.30 34.08 8.80
C ILE A 492 40.07 34.99 8.65
N GLU A 493 40.23 36.14 7.98
CA GLU A 493 39.14 37.08 7.67
C GLU A 493 38.09 36.45 6.76
N ARG A 494 38.52 35.77 5.69
CA ARG A 494 37.63 35.18 4.68
C ARG A 494 36.73 34.07 5.23
N ASP A 495 37.32 33.19 6.05
CA ASP A 495 36.66 31.97 6.50
C ASP A 495 36.19 32.03 7.97
N ASP A 496 36.24 33.23 8.59
CA ASP A 496 35.84 33.51 9.99
C ASP A 496 36.38 32.52 11.04
N ILE A 497 37.67 32.17 10.90
CA ILE A 497 38.24 31.02 11.61
C ILE A 497 38.52 31.32 13.10
N LEU A 498 38.92 32.55 13.43
CA LEU A 498 39.36 32.94 14.79
C LEU A 498 38.79 34.29 15.23
N PRO A 499 38.35 34.42 16.50
CA PRO A 499 37.91 35.69 17.06
C PRO A 499 39.02 36.77 17.03
N PRO A 500 38.70 38.05 16.74
CA PRO A 500 39.68 39.14 16.66
C PRO A 500 40.51 39.31 17.93
N ILE A 501 39.92 39.02 19.08
CA ILE A 501 40.58 39.11 20.39
C ILE A 501 41.72 38.09 20.53
N ILE A 502 41.54 36.88 20.00
CA ILE A 502 42.55 35.81 20.03
C ILE A 502 43.73 36.17 19.12
N VAL A 503 43.43 36.70 17.93
CA VAL A 503 44.43 37.17 16.98
C VAL A 503 45.27 38.31 17.57
N LEU A 504 44.62 39.31 18.20
CA LEU A 504 45.28 40.42 18.89
C LEU A 504 46.16 39.97 20.05
N GLN A 505 45.64 39.09 20.91
CA GLN A 505 46.36 38.64 22.09
C GLN A 505 47.58 37.77 21.73
N THR A 506 47.53 37.09 20.58
CA THR A 506 48.61 36.22 20.10
C THR A 506 49.70 37.03 19.40
N LEU A 507 49.35 37.95 18.50
CA LEU A 507 50.32 38.76 17.76
C LEU A 507 50.93 39.90 18.58
N SER A 508 50.27 40.36 19.65
CA SER A 508 50.82 41.39 20.56
C SER A 508 52.08 40.97 21.32
N ARG A 509 52.40 39.66 21.34
CA ARG A 509 53.62 39.12 21.95
C ARG A 509 54.88 39.40 21.14
N ASN A 510 54.74 39.76 19.86
CA ASN A 510 55.86 40.04 18.98
C ASN A 510 56.25 41.53 19.04
N PRO A 511 57.48 41.87 19.51
CA PRO A 511 57.92 43.27 19.63
C PRO A 511 58.25 43.94 18.28
N CYS A 512 58.39 43.17 17.20
CA CYS A 512 58.73 43.65 15.87
C CYS A 512 57.51 43.92 14.98
N LEU A 513 56.33 43.41 15.35
CA LEU A 513 55.08 43.68 14.63
C LEU A 513 54.49 45.02 15.05
N THR A 514 54.31 45.91 14.07
CA THR A 514 53.68 47.21 14.30
C THR A 514 52.16 47.11 14.20
N LEU A 515 51.45 47.91 15.02
CA LEU A 515 49.98 47.93 15.07
C LEU A 515 49.35 48.18 13.68
N SER A 516 50.06 48.84 12.77
CA SER A 516 49.62 49.11 11.40
C SER A 516 49.34 47.85 10.57
N VAL A 517 49.93 46.70 10.92
CA VAL A 517 49.75 45.42 10.21
C VAL A 517 48.36 44.83 10.48
N ILE A 518 47.84 45.01 11.70
CA ILE A 518 46.61 44.36 12.19
C ILE A 518 45.44 45.36 12.25
N LYS A 519 45.71 46.67 12.30
CA LYS A 519 44.70 47.74 12.40
C LYS A 519 43.62 47.64 11.31
N ASP A 520 44.03 47.39 10.06
CA ASP A 520 43.09 47.33 8.94
C ASP A 520 42.19 46.08 9.02
N TYR A 521 42.74 44.96 9.49
CA TYR A 521 41.98 43.72 9.75
C TYR A 521 40.96 43.93 10.87
N ILE A 522 41.37 44.51 12.00
CA ILE A 522 40.48 44.76 13.15
C ILE A 522 39.37 45.74 12.78
N ALA A 523 39.70 46.81 12.05
CA ALA A 523 38.71 47.79 11.63
C ALA A 523 37.61 47.16 10.75
N ARG A 524 38.00 46.37 9.73
CA ARG A 524 37.04 45.67 8.87
C ARG A 524 36.21 44.64 9.63
N LYS A 525 36.85 43.88 10.53
CA LYS A 525 36.16 42.82 11.28
C LYS A 525 35.17 43.38 12.30
N LEU A 526 35.51 44.47 12.98
CA LEU A 526 34.60 45.20 13.88
C LEU A 526 33.43 45.83 13.12
N GLU A 527 33.66 46.35 11.91
CA GLU A 527 32.60 46.91 11.07
C GLU A 527 31.63 45.81 10.59
N GLN A 528 32.15 44.64 10.22
CA GLN A 528 31.36 43.47 9.86
C GLN A 528 30.51 42.96 11.04
N GLU A 529 31.09 42.81 12.24
CA GLU A 529 30.35 42.41 13.43
C GLU A 529 29.31 43.47 13.84
N SER A 530 29.64 44.77 13.75
CA SER A 530 28.70 45.85 14.04
C SER A 530 27.49 45.84 13.11
N LYS A 531 27.70 45.49 11.82
CA LYS A 531 26.61 45.35 10.85
C LYS A 531 25.69 44.17 11.20
N LEU A 532 26.25 43.02 11.55
CA LEU A 532 25.47 41.85 11.99
C LEU A 532 24.67 42.15 13.26
N ILE A 533 25.26 42.87 14.21
CA ILE A 533 24.57 43.30 15.44
C ILE A 533 23.38 44.23 15.11
N GLU A 534 23.53 45.15 14.16
CA GLU A 534 22.42 46.03 13.76
C GLU A 534 21.33 45.28 12.98
N GLU A 535 21.69 44.31 12.14
CA GLU A 535 20.72 43.41 11.47
C GLU A 535 19.92 42.59 12.49
N ASP A 536 20.59 42.00 13.48
CA ASP A 536 19.95 41.28 14.59
C ASP A 536 19.08 42.22 15.43
N ARG A 537 19.55 43.45 15.71
CA ARG A 537 18.77 44.43 16.45
C ARG A 537 17.49 44.83 15.72
N LEU A 538 17.54 45.03 14.40
CA LEU A 538 16.37 45.31 13.57
C LEU A 538 15.40 44.12 13.55
N ALA A 539 15.92 42.88 13.49
CA ALA A 539 15.10 41.68 13.60
C ALA A 539 14.42 41.59 14.97
N ILE A 540 15.16 41.83 16.06
CA ILE A 540 14.62 41.83 17.43
C ILE A 540 13.56 42.94 17.60
N GLU A 541 13.78 44.15 17.09
CA GLU A 541 12.75 45.21 17.11
C GLU A 541 11.49 44.78 16.35
N LYS A 542 11.62 44.12 15.19
CA LYS A 542 10.49 43.56 14.43
C LYS A 542 9.68 42.54 15.25
N TYR A 543 10.36 41.67 16.01
CA TYR A 543 9.70 40.69 16.88
C TYR A 543 9.14 41.30 18.18
N GLN A 544 9.81 42.30 18.76
CA GLN A 544 9.37 42.96 19.99
C GLN A 544 8.19 43.90 19.77
N VAL A 545 8.08 44.56 18.62
CA VAL A 545 6.87 45.32 18.25
C VAL A 545 5.67 44.38 18.16
N GLY A 546 5.82 43.19 17.55
CA GLY A 546 4.77 42.16 17.52
C GLY A 546 4.28 41.72 18.90
N SER A 547 5.18 41.58 19.89
CA SER A 547 4.82 41.20 21.26
C SER A 547 4.25 42.35 22.10
N LYS A 548 4.56 43.62 21.80
CA LYS A 548 4.07 44.77 22.59
C LYS A 548 2.57 45.06 22.37
N TRP A 549 2.00 44.67 21.23
CA TRP A 549 0.56 44.80 20.97
C TRP A 549 -0.31 43.87 21.81
N PHE A 550 0.26 42.81 22.42
CA PHE A 550 -0.50 41.86 23.22
C PHE A 550 -0.80 42.31 24.65
N ASN A 551 -0.10 43.34 25.17
CA ASN A 551 -0.14 43.68 26.60
C ASN A 551 -0.71 45.08 26.95
N ASN A 552 -1.09 45.92 25.99
CA ASN A 552 -1.71 47.21 26.29
C ASN A 552 -3.18 47.24 25.85
N HIS A 553 -4.05 46.84 26.76
CA HIS A 553 -5.42 47.33 26.83
C HIS A 553 -5.35 48.80 27.28
N ASP A 554 -5.33 49.75 26.35
CA ASP A 554 -5.99 51.06 26.48
C ASP A 554 -5.64 52.02 25.32
N GLY A 555 -6.69 52.59 24.73
CA GLY A 555 -6.74 54.00 24.34
C GLY A 555 -5.84 54.50 23.19
N MET A 556 -6.43 54.54 21.99
CA MET A 556 -6.44 55.68 21.05
C MET A 556 -5.11 56.40 20.69
N THR A 557 -4.86 56.43 19.39
CA THR A 557 -4.08 57.39 18.56
C THR A 557 -2.71 56.95 18.01
N SER A 558 -2.54 57.33 16.73
CA SER A 558 -1.33 57.41 15.91
C SER A 558 -1.05 56.27 14.92
N ASN A 559 -1.73 56.36 13.77
CA ASN A 559 -1.14 56.43 12.42
C ASN A 559 0.36 56.07 12.29
N HIS A 560 0.65 54.87 11.77
CA HIS A 560 1.27 54.64 10.45
C HIS A 560 2.07 53.33 10.42
N LEU A 561 1.87 52.59 9.31
CA LEU A 561 2.64 51.46 8.78
C LEU A 561 2.52 50.08 9.48
N ALA A 562 1.61 49.23 8.97
CA ALA A 562 1.89 47.87 8.45
C ALA A 562 0.57 47.16 8.00
N PRO A 563 0.06 47.41 6.78
CA PRO A 563 -1.24 46.88 6.31
C PRO A 563 -1.30 45.34 6.13
N SER A 564 -0.19 44.67 5.83
CA SER A 564 -0.25 43.28 5.32
C SER A 564 -0.62 42.23 6.37
N ILE A 565 -0.12 42.37 7.61
CA ILE A 565 -0.37 41.36 8.67
C ILE A 565 -1.82 41.45 9.16
N GLN A 566 -2.39 42.65 9.14
CA GLN A 566 -3.77 42.88 9.57
C GLN A 566 -4.77 42.32 8.56
N GLU A 567 -4.48 42.42 7.26
CA GLU A 567 -5.24 41.75 6.19
C GLU A 567 -5.16 40.23 6.30
N GLU A 568 -3.96 39.65 6.47
CA GLU A 568 -3.78 38.20 6.61
C GLU A 568 -4.51 37.65 7.86
N THR A 569 -4.44 38.37 8.98
CA THR A 569 -5.11 37.95 10.23
C THR A 569 -6.64 38.08 10.13
N LEU A 570 -7.14 39.09 9.40
CA LEU A 570 -8.58 39.25 9.15
C LEU A 570 -9.10 38.16 8.19
N ALA A 571 -8.37 37.88 7.11
CA ALA A 571 -8.71 36.81 6.18
C ALA A 571 -8.76 35.44 6.88
N MET A 572 -7.79 35.15 7.75
CA MET A 572 -7.75 33.90 8.52
C MET A 572 -8.90 33.81 9.53
N ARG A 573 -9.35 34.94 10.10
CA ARG A 573 -10.54 34.97 10.99
C ARG A 573 -11.85 34.80 10.23
N GLU A 574 -11.98 35.40 9.05
CA GLU A 574 -13.13 35.20 8.17
C GLU A 574 -13.21 33.74 7.72
N GLU A 575 -12.08 33.12 7.38
CA GLU A 575 -12.02 31.69 7.04
C GLU A 575 -12.43 30.78 8.22
N ILE A 576 -12.03 31.10 9.45
CA ILE A 576 -12.47 30.37 10.65
C ILE A 576 -13.98 30.52 10.88
N GLN A 577 -14.55 31.71 10.63
CA GLN A 577 -16.00 31.91 10.70
C GLN A 577 -16.74 31.15 9.59
N ASP A 578 -16.23 31.16 8.36
CA ASP A 578 -16.78 30.39 7.24
C ASP A 578 -16.83 28.89 7.56
N LEU A 579 -15.72 28.34 8.07
CA LEU A 579 -15.60 26.93 8.49
C LEU A 579 -16.55 26.54 9.64
N ARG A 580 -16.99 27.51 10.48
CA ARG A 580 -17.92 27.25 11.59
C ARG A 580 -19.39 27.28 11.20
N ILE A 581 -19.75 28.05 10.18
CA ILE A 581 -21.15 28.42 9.91
C ILE A 581 -21.67 27.75 8.63
N ASN A 582 -20.80 27.44 7.67
CA ASN A 582 -21.19 26.90 6.37
C ASN A 582 -20.92 25.40 6.25
N ALA A 583 -21.92 24.65 5.75
CA ALA A 583 -21.77 23.22 5.47
C ALA A 583 -20.86 23.01 4.25
N ARG A 584 -19.74 22.30 4.43
CA ARG A 584 -18.84 21.91 3.33
C ARG A 584 -19.12 20.49 2.85
N ILE A 585 -19.13 20.30 1.54
CA ILE A 585 -19.30 18.99 0.89
C ILE A 585 -17.91 18.37 0.72
N PHE A 586 -17.65 17.25 1.39
CA PHE A 586 -16.41 16.49 1.22
C PHE A 586 -16.54 15.59 -0.03
N GLN A 587 -15.77 15.87 -1.08
CA GLN A 587 -15.77 15.08 -2.33
C GLN A 587 -14.69 13.97 -2.34
N LEU A 588 -13.95 13.79 -1.24
CA LEU A 588 -12.84 12.85 -1.18
C LEU A 588 -13.34 11.43 -1.03
N SER A 589 -13.04 10.61 -2.03
CA SER A 589 -13.44 9.20 -2.11
C SER A 589 -12.37 8.25 -1.57
N LYS A 590 -11.22 8.73 -1.08
CA LYS A 590 -10.09 7.92 -0.61
C LYS A 590 -9.55 8.37 0.75
N CYS A 591 -9.19 7.41 1.59
CA CYS A 591 -8.59 7.63 2.90
C CYS A 591 -7.16 8.15 2.75
N THR A 592 -6.79 9.20 3.49
CA THR A 592 -5.45 9.80 3.42
C THR A 592 -4.36 8.87 3.96
N ALA A 593 -4.64 8.07 4.99
CA ALA A 593 -3.63 7.16 5.58
C ALA A 593 -3.37 5.89 4.75
N CYS A 594 -4.42 5.25 4.23
CA CYS A 594 -4.27 3.96 3.52
C CYS A 594 -4.50 4.06 2.02
N THR A 595 -4.90 5.22 1.49
CA THR A 595 -5.18 5.52 0.07
C THR A 595 -6.33 4.73 -0.57
N PHE A 596 -6.96 3.80 0.16
CA PHE A 596 -8.14 3.04 -0.28
C PHE A 596 -9.42 3.86 -0.23
N THR A 597 -10.45 3.41 -0.95
CA THR A 597 -11.74 4.09 -0.99
C THR A 597 -12.38 4.22 0.40
N LEU A 598 -12.90 5.40 0.73
CA LEU A 598 -13.55 5.68 2.01
C LEU A 598 -14.85 4.87 2.15
N ASP A 599 -14.88 3.96 3.12
CA ASP A 599 -16.08 3.26 3.59
C ASP A 599 -16.57 3.88 4.92
N LEU A 600 -17.88 3.78 5.18
CA LEU A 600 -18.48 4.25 6.43
C LEU A 600 -18.22 3.23 7.56
N PRO A 601 -17.91 3.65 8.80
CA PRO A 601 -17.83 5.04 9.28
C PRO A 601 -16.50 5.72 8.92
N ALA A 602 -16.62 6.93 8.35
CA ALA A 602 -15.51 7.79 7.97
C ALA A 602 -15.47 9.05 8.85
N VAL A 603 -14.27 9.52 9.15
CA VAL A 603 -14.03 10.76 9.91
C VAL A 603 -13.39 11.77 8.98
N HIS A 604 -14.03 12.92 8.85
CA HIS A 604 -13.60 14.02 7.99
C HIS A 604 -13.15 15.19 8.85
N PHE A 605 -11.90 15.63 8.66
CA PHE A 605 -11.38 16.82 9.32
C PHE A 605 -11.61 18.05 8.46
N MET A 606 -11.76 19.21 9.09
CA MET A 606 -11.97 20.49 8.38
C MET A 606 -10.76 20.93 7.55
N CYS A 607 -9.58 20.32 7.76
CA CYS A 607 -8.42 20.44 6.87
C CYS A 607 -8.54 19.61 5.57
N MET A 608 -9.74 19.10 5.27
CA MET A 608 -10.07 18.24 4.11
C MET A 608 -9.45 16.85 4.12
N HIS A 609 -8.67 16.45 5.12
CA HIS A 609 -8.23 15.06 5.23
C HIS A 609 -9.35 14.16 5.73
N SER A 610 -9.49 13.00 5.08
CA SER A 610 -10.56 12.04 5.34
C SER A 610 -9.95 10.69 5.64
N PHE A 611 -10.40 10.04 6.72
CA PHE A 611 -9.84 8.78 7.18
C PHE A 611 -10.96 7.78 7.48
N HIS A 612 -10.65 6.49 7.31
CA HIS A 612 -11.49 5.46 7.92
C HIS A 612 -11.37 5.57 9.44
N GLN A 613 -12.45 5.30 10.18
CA GLN A 613 -12.38 5.28 11.64
C GLN A 613 -11.30 4.30 12.14
N ARG A 614 -11.12 3.15 11.47
CA ARG A 614 -10.05 2.17 11.75
C ARG A 614 -8.62 2.69 11.52
N CYS A 615 -8.43 3.69 10.67
CA CYS A 615 -7.12 4.23 10.32
C CYS A 615 -6.68 5.36 11.25
N LEU A 616 -7.55 5.84 12.13
CA LEU A 616 -7.29 6.93 13.08
C LEU A 616 -6.76 6.46 14.44
N GLY A 617 -6.89 5.17 14.77
CA GLY A 617 -6.51 4.63 16.08
C GLY A 617 -7.28 5.32 17.22
N ASP A 618 -6.60 5.65 18.32
CA ASP A 618 -7.20 6.28 19.52
C ASP A 618 -7.36 7.82 19.41
N ASN A 619 -6.88 8.46 18.34
CA ASN A 619 -6.86 9.92 18.19
C ASN A 619 -7.97 10.43 17.24
N GLU A 620 -9.25 10.30 17.64
CA GLU A 620 -10.39 10.79 16.84
C GLU A 620 -10.49 12.34 16.78
N LYS A 621 -9.70 13.07 17.58
CA LYS A 621 -9.82 14.53 17.75
C LYS A 621 -8.85 15.37 16.92
N GLU A 622 -7.78 14.79 16.39
CA GLU A 622 -6.73 15.52 15.69
C GLU A 622 -6.37 14.83 14.37
N CYS A 623 -6.12 15.61 13.33
CA CYS A 623 -5.72 15.08 12.03
C CYS A 623 -4.25 14.61 12.07
N PRO A 624 -3.92 13.33 11.79
CA PRO A 624 -2.56 12.81 11.87
C PRO A 624 -1.54 13.51 10.95
N GLU A 625 -1.98 14.01 9.80
CA GLU A 625 -1.11 14.70 8.83
C GLU A 625 -0.76 16.12 9.29
N CYS A 626 -1.73 16.85 9.86
CA CYS A 626 -1.53 18.26 10.20
C CYS A 626 -1.13 18.49 11.66
N ALA A 627 -1.44 17.55 12.57
CA ALA A 627 -1.13 17.67 13.98
C ALA A 627 0.37 17.85 14.30
N PRO A 628 1.32 17.16 13.63
CA PRO A 628 2.75 17.35 13.90
C PRO A 628 3.21 18.79 13.65
N GLU A 629 2.68 19.42 12.60
CA GLU A 629 3.01 20.80 12.22
C GLU A 629 2.38 21.79 13.21
N TYR A 630 1.10 21.62 13.57
CA TYR A 630 0.44 22.51 14.54
C TYR A 630 1.01 22.39 15.97
N ARG A 631 1.47 21.21 16.39
CA ARG A 631 2.14 21.02 17.69
C ARG A 631 3.51 21.70 17.78
N SER A 632 4.15 22.01 16.66
CA SER A 632 5.40 22.79 16.64
C SER A 632 5.19 24.29 16.92
N VAL A 633 3.96 24.79 16.74
CA VAL A 633 3.58 26.20 16.87
C VAL A 633 2.98 26.50 18.26
N PHE A 634 2.41 25.50 18.93
CA PHE A 634 1.89 25.64 20.30
C PHE A 634 2.78 24.90 21.30
N PRO A 635 3.48 25.60 22.22
CA PRO A 635 4.12 24.92 23.34
C PRO A 635 3.02 24.27 24.20
N ALA A 636 3.23 22.99 24.53
CA ALA A 636 2.32 22.18 25.34
C ALA A 636 1.87 22.95 26.59
N SER A 637 0.55 23.08 26.77
CA SER A 637 -0.07 23.55 28.01
C SER A 637 -0.25 22.40 28.99
#